data_AF-A0A938BUL8-F1
#
_entry.id   AF-A0A938BUL8-F1
#
_cell.length_a   1.000
_cell.length_b   1.000
_cell.length_c   1.000
_cell.angle_alpha   90.00
_cell.angle_beta   90.00
_cell.angle_gamma   90.00
#
_symmetry.space_group_name_H-M   'P 1'
#
loop_
_entity.id
_entity.type
_entity.pdbx_description
1 polymer ?
#
loop_
_entity_poly.entity_id
_entity_poly.type
_entity_poly.pdbx_seq_one_letter_code
_entity_poly.pdbx_strand_id
1 'polypeptide(L)'
;MVVQGYLQRKRDEGQRRSSYIGRSSSFFALLSSLFSLFLLGGCPGEDITPPEVVIIAPADGDTIAGPVTVRARATDNKRVVSVEFLVDGVRLGADSSPTGQMFEFAWLGLMRPGSTHTLSCSAADAAGNRSSSPEVTVHVSSSAGKHHSGTIGMAETWEAASSPHVVDSDLFIEAMLTLEPGTVVLVADGATVAVGTRSPAGIFARGKADSVITFSTLSTAPAPGAWNGILFRANTVPGGSLLRHCLVEYAGGGGYLVKCEAGGVAIDSSEFFSSSGSGVSASGGGLASLAGSVFSACARFPVSVSPGLVSAITADNKFSDNYRNAIEIPGGTVAATDTWTNLGFPYAITATLTVADSTNPLLYVAPGCSLLFADSARLRVGLGKPGALRADGTYGRVVFGPLVAGSGQWRGLEFWEQTDPVRTILNFCSIEAAGASNAAAITCYAEVLIANTKVSGSAGTGIYCQNTGFARFENDTITGCGGFPLRIAAQYVGTIGNGNSFTGNADDAIEVAGGNVASNAQYRQQGVPYLIRETIEVGSALEPTLLIENGVELRFASGAALAVGRTARASLQADSVTLTGAAAQPGAWDGLELHRYTTSTSRVERSRLLYGGGANRGIVFVDSCVPVLTGNEIAFSSNYCVFMRNTELDPDTIRSQNWLHNWDPGFDDVYYAP
;
A
#
# COMPACT_ATOMS: atom_id res chain seq x y z
N MET A 1 -22.68 53.96 23.53
CA MET A 1 -23.18 54.80 24.64
C MET A 1 -24.30 54.07 25.41
N VAL A 2 -24.05 52.89 25.98
CA VAL A 2 -24.88 52.22 27.02
C VAL A 2 -23.99 51.25 27.83
N VAL A 3 -22.79 51.68 28.22
CA VAL A 3 -21.87 50.88 29.08
C VAL A 3 -21.23 51.74 30.20
N GLN A 4 -21.39 53.07 30.17
CA GLN A 4 -20.90 53.96 31.24
C GLN A 4 -21.91 54.29 32.34
N GLY A 5 -23.20 53.94 32.20
CA GLY A 5 -24.23 54.26 33.20
C GLY A 5 -24.32 53.31 34.40
N TYR A 6 -23.79 52.09 34.29
CA TYR A 6 -23.95 51.06 35.32
C TYR A 6 -22.79 51.02 36.35
N LEU A 7 -21.62 51.53 35.97
CA LEU A 7 -20.42 51.57 36.84
C LEU A 7 -20.35 52.82 37.74
N GLN A 8 -21.27 53.77 37.60
CA GLN A 8 -21.32 55.00 38.40
C GLN A 8 -22.22 54.88 39.64
N ARG A 9 -23.18 53.93 39.68
CA ARG A 9 -24.08 53.74 40.85
C ARG A 9 -23.48 52.95 42.01
N LYS A 10 -22.43 52.15 41.80
CA LYS A 10 -21.77 51.41 42.89
C LYS A 10 -20.62 52.16 43.57
N ARG A 11 -20.27 53.36 43.08
CA ARG A 11 -19.20 54.19 43.64
C ARG A 11 -19.71 55.18 44.71
N ASP A 12 -21.01 55.49 44.71
CA ASP A 12 -21.62 56.48 45.62
C ASP A 12 -22.16 55.92 46.94
N GLU A 13 -22.24 54.60 47.11
CA GLU A 13 -22.62 53.97 48.40
C GLU A 13 -21.42 53.72 49.32
N GLY A 14 -20.19 53.85 48.82
CA GLY A 14 -18.95 53.64 49.58
C GLY A 14 -18.45 54.83 50.40
N GLN A 15 -19.11 56.00 50.36
CA GLN A 15 -18.50 57.24 50.87
C GLN A 15 -19.38 58.11 51.77
N ARG A 16 -20.49 57.59 52.30
CA ARG A 16 -21.27 58.30 53.32
C ARG A 16 -21.25 57.56 54.66
N ARG A 17 -20.37 58.08 55.52
CA ARG A 17 -20.54 58.22 56.98
C ARG A 17 -19.91 57.14 57.84
N SER A 18 -18.58 57.15 57.83
CA SER A 18 -17.79 57.05 59.06
C SER A 18 -17.68 58.44 59.71
N SER A 19 -17.49 58.47 61.05
CA SER A 19 -16.93 59.54 61.88
C SER A 19 -17.93 60.54 62.52
N TYR A 20 -17.90 60.98 63.80
CA TYR A 20 -16.88 61.17 64.87
C TYR A 20 -17.59 61.16 66.27
N ILE A 21 -17.15 60.40 67.30
CA ILE A 21 -16.27 60.72 68.47
C ILE A 21 -16.92 61.35 69.73
N GLY A 22 -16.70 60.72 70.91
CA GLY A 22 -16.09 61.41 72.07
C GLY A 22 -16.61 61.19 73.51
N ARG A 23 -15.71 60.67 74.38
CA ARG A 23 -15.49 60.92 75.84
C ARG A 23 -16.20 60.13 76.96
N SER A 24 -15.48 59.11 77.45
CA SER A 24 -14.87 58.93 78.80
C SER A 24 -15.58 59.34 80.12
N SER A 25 -15.75 58.34 81.00
CA SER A 25 -15.31 58.25 82.42
C SER A 25 -16.38 57.99 83.52
N SER A 26 -16.20 56.83 84.17
CA SER A 26 -16.25 56.58 85.63
C SER A 26 -17.49 55.91 86.29
N PHE A 27 -17.19 54.74 86.88
CA PHE A 27 -17.62 54.18 88.18
C PHE A 27 -18.96 53.42 88.34
N PHE A 28 -18.80 52.10 88.59
CA PHE A 28 -19.55 51.21 89.50
C PHE A 28 -21.09 51.19 89.47
N ALA A 29 -21.68 50.10 88.99
CA ALA A 29 -22.28 49.06 89.86
C ALA A 29 -23.05 48.00 89.04
N LEU A 30 -22.91 46.75 89.50
CA LEU A 30 -23.65 45.55 89.11
C LEU A 30 -25.18 45.76 89.01
N LEU A 31 -25.84 45.25 87.96
CA LEU A 31 -26.58 43.97 87.97
C LEU A 31 -27.32 43.78 86.61
N SER A 32 -27.61 42.51 86.31
CA SER A 32 -28.59 41.99 85.33
C SER A 32 -28.30 42.16 83.83
N SER A 33 -27.58 41.17 83.30
CA SER A 33 -28.14 40.11 82.44
C SER A 33 -28.86 40.51 81.14
N LEU A 34 -28.28 40.03 80.04
CA LEU A 34 -28.81 39.96 78.66
C LEU A 34 -29.01 41.30 77.93
N PHE A 35 -27.94 41.83 77.33
CA PHE A 35 -27.96 42.12 75.89
C PHE A 35 -26.54 42.35 75.32
N SER A 36 -26.22 41.50 74.34
CA SER A 36 -25.26 41.67 73.25
C SER A 36 -23.76 41.82 73.56
N LEU A 37 -22.97 40.79 73.18
CA LEU A 37 -21.72 41.01 72.44
C LEU A 37 -21.15 39.75 71.72
N PHE A 38 -20.79 39.97 70.45
CA PHE A 38 -19.82 39.27 69.59
C PHE A 38 -20.10 37.88 68.96
N LEU A 39 -20.60 37.94 67.71
CA LEU A 39 -19.97 37.44 66.46
C LEU A 39 -19.68 35.94 66.28
N LEU A 40 -20.59 35.26 65.54
CA LEU A 40 -20.35 34.60 64.24
C LEU A 40 -21.60 33.76 63.89
N GLY A 41 -22.70 34.44 63.53
CA GLY A 41 -23.75 33.81 62.74
C GLY A 41 -23.27 33.72 61.31
N GLY A 42 -22.35 32.79 61.04
CA GLY A 42 -21.99 32.46 59.66
C GLY A 42 -23.26 32.00 58.95
N CYS A 43 -23.57 32.62 57.82
CA CYS A 43 -24.16 31.88 56.69
C CYS A 43 -23.48 30.50 56.66
N PRO A 44 -24.16 29.35 56.51
CA PRO A 44 -23.43 28.09 56.37
C PRO A 44 -22.45 28.31 55.22
N GLY A 45 -21.17 28.44 55.55
CA GLY A 45 -20.15 28.75 54.56
C GLY A 45 -20.19 27.65 53.52
N GLU A 46 -19.76 27.98 52.30
CA GLU A 46 -19.37 26.92 51.38
C GLU A 46 -18.47 25.93 52.13
N ASP A 47 -18.74 24.65 51.96
CA ASP A 47 -17.91 23.65 52.62
C ASP A 47 -16.50 23.79 52.11
N ILE A 48 -15.54 23.91 53.01
CA ILE A 48 -14.12 24.02 52.68
C ILE A 48 -13.29 22.90 53.32
N THR A 49 -13.93 22.00 54.06
CA THR A 49 -13.25 20.89 54.73
C THR A 49 -13.16 19.73 53.74
N PRO A 50 -11.96 19.27 53.35
CA PRO A 50 -11.84 18.09 52.51
C PRO A 50 -12.22 16.81 53.27
N PRO A 51 -12.69 15.77 52.55
CA PRO A 51 -12.87 14.44 53.12
C PRO A 51 -11.59 13.89 53.77
N GLU A 52 -11.74 12.94 54.69
CA GLU A 52 -10.67 12.04 55.13
C GLU A 52 -10.91 10.67 54.47
N VAL A 53 -9.87 10.07 53.89
CA VAL A 53 -9.97 8.78 53.21
C VAL A 53 -8.77 7.89 53.48
N VAL A 54 -9.02 6.60 53.69
CA VAL A 54 -7.99 5.58 53.94
C VAL A 54 -8.39 4.25 53.32
N ILE A 55 -7.42 3.55 52.72
CA ILE A 55 -7.59 2.16 52.29
C ILE A 55 -7.53 1.27 53.53
N ILE A 56 -8.56 0.47 53.75
CA ILE A 56 -8.68 -0.44 54.89
C ILE A 56 -8.40 -1.90 54.53
N ALA A 57 -8.49 -2.25 53.26
CA ALA A 57 -8.07 -3.54 52.72
C ALA A 57 -7.75 -3.39 51.22
N PRO A 58 -6.69 -4.02 50.70
CA PRO A 58 -5.63 -4.70 51.46
C PRO A 58 -4.83 -3.74 52.35
N ALA A 59 -4.11 -4.26 53.34
CA ALA A 59 -3.20 -3.50 54.19
C ALA A 59 -1.83 -3.33 53.52
N ASP A 60 -1.06 -2.35 54.00
CA ASP A 60 0.30 -2.12 53.50
C ASP A 60 1.22 -3.32 53.77
N GLY A 61 1.88 -3.80 52.72
CA GLY A 61 2.70 -5.02 52.70
C GLY A 61 1.93 -6.32 52.46
N ASP A 62 0.60 -6.30 52.28
CA ASP A 62 -0.19 -7.51 52.07
C ASP A 62 0.24 -8.28 50.81
N THR A 63 0.18 -9.61 50.91
CA THR A 63 0.34 -10.50 49.76
C THR A 63 -1.01 -10.90 49.18
N ILE A 64 -1.21 -10.68 47.89
CA ILE A 64 -2.47 -10.91 47.15
C ILE A 64 -2.30 -11.97 46.05
N ALA A 65 -3.36 -12.72 45.70
CA ALA A 65 -3.24 -13.88 44.81
C ALA A 65 -4.40 -14.08 43.80
N GLY A 66 -5.10 -13.01 43.42
CA GLY A 66 -6.22 -13.04 42.47
C GLY A 66 -6.95 -11.69 42.41
N PRO A 67 -8.18 -11.62 41.90
CA PRO A 67 -9.03 -10.42 42.01
C PRO A 67 -9.04 -9.86 43.43
N VAL A 68 -8.66 -8.59 43.60
CA VAL A 68 -8.60 -7.94 44.92
C VAL A 68 -9.72 -6.93 45.03
N THR A 69 -10.55 -7.05 46.06
CA THR A 69 -11.48 -5.95 46.41
C THR A 69 -10.74 -4.94 47.25
N VAL A 70 -10.46 -3.77 46.69
CA VAL A 70 -9.91 -2.63 47.42
C VAL A 70 -11.06 -1.96 48.15
N ARG A 71 -10.97 -1.88 49.48
CA ARG A 71 -11.93 -1.24 50.35
C ARG A 71 -11.33 0.02 50.94
N ALA A 72 -12.02 1.13 50.79
CA ALA A 72 -11.65 2.40 51.39
C ALA A 72 -12.74 2.89 52.34
N ARG A 73 -12.33 3.47 53.45
CA ARG A 73 -13.22 4.23 54.33
C ARG A 73 -13.02 5.72 54.03
N ALA A 74 -14.11 6.43 53.73
CA ALA A 74 -14.08 7.87 53.56
C ALA A 74 -15.15 8.55 54.43
N THR A 75 -14.76 9.65 55.08
CA THR A 75 -15.65 10.45 55.94
C THR A 75 -15.47 11.93 55.66
N ASP A 76 -16.54 12.69 55.87
CA ASP A 76 -16.53 14.14 55.71
C ASP A 76 -17.50 14.78 56.72
N ASN A 77 -17.32 16.07 57.02
CA ASN A 77 -18.18 16.82 57.93
C ASN A 77 -19.64 16.94 57.41
N LYS A 78 -19.86 16.81 56.10
CA LYS A 78 -21.20 16.75 55.48
C LYS A 78 -21.44 15.44 54.76
N ARG A 79 -20.73 15.16 53.65
CA ARG A 79 -20.93 13.96 52.83
C ARG A 79 -19.83 13.79 51.78
N VAL A 80 -19.25 12.59 51.75
CA VAL A 80 -18.46 12.10 50.61
C VAL A 80 -19.39 11.65 49.48
N VAL A 81 -19.12 12.10 48.24
CA VAL A 81 -19.92 11.76 47.06
C VAL A 81 -19.28 10.72 46.15
N SER A 82 -17.96 10.60 46.17
CA SER A 82 -17.24 9.58 45.40
C SER A 82 -15.85 9.30 45.96
N VAL A 83 -15.39 8.06 45.81
CA VAL A 83 -13.99 7.67 46.01
C VAL A 83 -13.47 7.06 44.71
N GLU A 84 -12.42 7.67 44.15
CA GLU A 84 -11.70 7.20 42.97
C GLU A 84 -10.54 6.31 43.41
N PHE A 85 -10.36 5.13 42.81
CA PHE A 85 -9.30 4.18 43.13
C PHE A 85 -8.22 4.19 42.06
N LEU A 86 -6.97 4.14 42.48
CA LEU A 86 -5.78 4.17 41.62
C LEU A 86 -4.85 3.00 41.96
N VAL A 87 -4.20 2.46 40.93
CA VAL A 87 -3.13 1.46 41.04
C VAL A 87 -1.92 1.97 40.26
N ASP A 88 -0.76 2.00 40.89
CA ASP A 88 0.49 2.54 40.36
C ASP A 88 0.31 3.98 39.82
N GLY A 89 -0.52 4.77 40.51
CA GLY A 89 -0.89 6.14 40.12
C GLY A 89 -1.89 6.25 38.95
N VAL A 90 -2.33 5.14 38.36
CA VAL A 90 -3.32 5.12 37.27
C VAL A 90 -4.72 4.89 37.83
N ARG A 91 -5.66 5.76 37.49
CA ARG A 91 -7.07 5.67 37.91
C ARG A 91 -7.77 4.45 37.28
N LEU A 92 -8.30 3.55 38.11
CA LEU A 92 -9.05 2.38 37.66
C LEU A 92 -10.57 2.60 37.61
N GLY A 93 -11.12 3.39 38.53
CA GLY A 93 -12.56 3.62 38.62
C GLY A 93 -12.94 4.41 39.86
N ALA A 94 -14.24 4.57 40.09
CA ALA A 94 -14.76 5.24 41.27
C ALA A 94 -16.01 4.54 41.80
N ASP A 95 -16.16 4.54 43.12
CA ASP A 95 -17.41 4.16 43.78
C ASP A 95 -18.14 5.43 44.23
N SER A 96 -19.41 5.53 43.86
CA SER A 96 -20.32 6.63 44.18
C SER A 96 -21.61 6.15 44.85
N SER A 97 -21.72 4.85 45.15
CA SER A 97 -22.87 4.21 45.80
C SER A 97 -22.43 3.42 47.03
N PRO A 98 -21.78 4.07 48.02
CA PRO A 98 -21.21 3.38 49.17
C PRO A 98 -22.28 2.79 50.08
N THR A 99 -21.90 1.76 50.84
CA THR A 99 -22.68 1.31 52.00
C THR A 99 -22.15 2.00 53.24
N GLY A 100 -22.79 3.11 53.63
CA GLY A 100 -22.33 3.94 54.75
C GLY A 100 -21.06 4.72 54.39
N GLN A 101 -19.97 4.52 55.14
CA GLN A 101 -18.68 5.18 54.93
C GLN A 101 -17.68 4.31 54.13
N MET A 102 -18.14 3.15 53.63
CA MET A 102 -17.30 2.17 52.95
C MET A 102 -17.52 2.21 51.45
N PHE A 103 -16.42 2.33 50.73
CA PHE A 103 -16.33 2.37 49.28
C PHE A 103 -15.51 1.17 48.81
N GLU A 104 -15.95 0.51 47.75
CA GLU A 104 -15.30 -0.71 47.27
C GLU A 104 -15.03 -0.67 45.77
N PHE A 105 -13.89 -1.23 45.36
CA PHE A 105 -13.55 -1.42 43.96
C PHE A 105 -12.88 -2.77 43.73
N ALA A 106 -13.39 -3.55 42.79
CA ALA A 106 -12.78 -4.81 42.39
C ALA A 106 -11.65 -4.55 41.39
N TRP A 107 -10.40 -4.72 41.83
CA TRP A 107 -9.23 -4.65 40.97
C TRP A 107 -9.02 -5.98 40.25
N LEU A 108 -9.14 -5.94 38.93
CA LEU A 108 -8.99 -7.07 37.99
C LEU A 108 -7.78 -6.89 37.05
N GLY A 109 -6.77 -6.11 37.44
CA GLY A 109 -5.60 -5.83 36.59
C GLY A 109 -4.70 -7.05 36.34
N LEU A 110 -3.65 -6.87 35.56
CA LEU A 110 -2.65 -7.92 35.29
C LEU A 110 -1.84 -8.23 36.56
N MET A 111 -2.37 -9.12 37.39
CA MET A 111 -1.78 -9.62 38.63
C MET A 111 -0.62 -10.58 38.35
N ARG A 112 0.48 -10.06 37.77
CA ARG A 112 1.67 -10.85 37.41
C ARG A 112 2.27 -11.47 38.67
N PRO A 113 2.41 -12.80 38.76
CA PRO A 113 3.02 -13.46 39.92
C PRO A 113 4.38 -12.84 40.29
N GLY A 114 4.54 -12.43 41.55
CA GLY A 114 5.75 -11.77 42.06
C GLY A 114 5.86 -10.27 41.79
N SER A 115 4.87 -9.61 41.16
CA SER A 115 4.87 -8.15 40.99
C SER A 115 4.56 -7.42 42.31
N THR A 116 4.82 -6.11 42.33
CA THR A 116 4.48 -5.21 43.44
C THR A 116 3.71 -4.02 42.87
N HIS A 117 2.67 -3.58 43.57
CA HIS A 117 1.80 -2.48 43.16
C HIS A 117 1.54 -1.51 44.30
N THR A 118 1.33 -0.24 43.99
CA THR A 118 0.90 0.78 44.95
C THR A 118 -0.57 1.14 44.73
N LEU A 119 -1.38 1.03 45.77
CA LEU A 119 -2.79 1.39 45.78
C LEU A 119 -2.97 2.75 46.46
N SER A 120 -3.82 3.60 45.89
CA SER A 120 -4.26 4.84 46.53
C SER A 120 -5.70 5.15 46.15
N CYS A 121 -6.36 6.03 46.89
CA CYS A 121 -7.65 6.55 46.50
C CYS A 121 -7.78 8.05 46.73
N SER A 122 -8.67 8.69 45.95
CA SER A 122 -9.03 10.11 46.10
C SER A 122 -10.51 10.26 46.40
N ALA A 123 -10.84 10.88 47.53
CA ALA A 123 -12.23 11.15 47.93
C ALA A 123 -12.63 12.57 47.55
N ALA A 124 -13.89 12.74 47.14
CA ALA A 124 -14.49 14.05 46.87
C ALA A 124 -15.79 14.22 47.67
N ASP A 125 -16.03 15.43 48.18
CA ASP A 125 -17.30 15.82 48.81
C ASP A 125 -18.27 16.50 47.82
N ALA A 126 -19.45 16.87 48.31
CA ALA A 126 -20.48 17.54 47.51
C ALA A 126 -20.15 19.01 47.17
N ALA A 127 -19.20 19.64 47.87
CA ALA A 127 -18.75 21.01 47.63
C ALA A 127 -17.54 21.10 46.69
N GLY A 128 -16.96 19.96 46.32
CA GLY A 128 -15.80 19.86 45.43
C GLY A 128 -14.45 19.80 46.15
N ASN A 129 -14.41 19.72 47.49
CA ASN A 129 -13.16 19.50 48.20
C ASN A 129 -12.70 18.05 48.01
N ARG A 130 -11.37 17.86 47.94
CA ARG A 130 -10.75 16.57 47.66
C ARG A 130 -9.59 16.28 48.59
N SER A 131 -9.38 15.00 48.86
CA SER A 131 -8.19 14.48 49.55
C SER A 131 -7.76 13.15 48.93
N SER A 132 -6.58 12.68 49.31
CA SER A 132 -6.04 11.39 48.89
C SER A 132 -5.62 10.58 50.11
N SER A 133 -5.73 9.26 50.02
CA SER A 133 -5.22 8.35 51.04
C SER A 133 -3.69 8.32 51.00
N PRO A 134 -3.04 7.86 52.09
CA PRO A 134 -1.70 7.29 51.98
C PRO A 134 -1.67 6.16 50.95
N GLU A 135 -0.49 5.91 50.37
CA GLU A 135 -0.28 4.76 49.50
C GLU A 135 -0.21 3.46 50.32
N VAL A 136 -0.77 2.39 49.74
CA VAL A 136 -0.70 1.02 50.26
C VAL A 136 0.06 0.16 49.25
N THR A 137 1.20 -0.37 49.64
CA THR A 137 1.99 -1.27 48.80
C THR A 137 1.50 -2.70 48.98
N VAL A 138 1.29 -3.44 47.89
CA VAL A 138 0.91 -4.87 47.92
C VAL A 138 1.80 -5.69 47.03
N HIS A 139 2.01 -6.95 47.41
CA HIS A 139 2.85 -7.90 46.68
C HIS A 139 1.98 -9.02 46.09
N VAL A 140 2.14 -9.33 44.82
CA VAL A 140 1.44 -10.46 44.21
C VAL A 140 2.19 -11.75 44.52
N SER A 141 1.49 -12.75 45.04
CA SER A 141 2.06 -14.07 45.32
C SER A 141 2.74 -14.65 44.08
N SER A 142 3.90 -15.27 44.24
CA SER A 142 4.61 -15.96 43.16
C SER A 142 3.86 -17.20 42.65
N SER A 143 2.86 -17.69 43.38
CA SER A 143 1.98 -18.81 42.98
C SER A 143 0.56 -18.34 42.65
N ALA A 144 0.36 -17.06 42.36
CA ALA A 144 -0.96 -16.53 42.00
C ALA A 144 -1.42 -17.06 40.64
N GLY A 145 -2.73 -17.30 40.51
CA GLY A 145 -3.33 -17.76 39.27
C GLY A 145 -3.34 -19.29 39.08
N LYS A 146 -3.92 -19.72 37.95
CA LYS A 146 -3.99 -21.14 37.57
C LYS A 146 -2.88 -21.45 36.57
N HIS A 147 -1.97 -22.33 36.96
CA HIS A 147 -0.79 -22.70 36.17
C HIS A 147 -1.09 -23.82 35.15
N HIS A 148 -0.54 -23.68 33.95
CA HIS A 148 -0.70 -24.59 32.81
C HIS A 148 0.65 -24.85 32.16
N SER A 149 0.90 -26.09 31.77
CA SER A 149 2.10 -26.49 31.01
C SER A 149 1.82 -27.73 30.17
N GLY A 150 2.67 -27.97 29.17
CA GLY A 150 2.60 -29.19 28.37
C GLY A 150 1.42 -29.20 27.41
N THR A 151 0.54 -30.20 27.51
CA THR A 151 -0.49 -30.47 26.50
C THR A 151 -1.90 -30.42 27.07
N ILE A 152 -2.78 -29.64 26.44
CA ILE A 152 -4.24 -29.71 26.63
C ILE A 152 -4.77 -30.74 25.64
N GLY A 153 -4.91 -31.98 26.11
CA GLY A 153 -5.34 -33.13 25.29
C GLY A 153 -6.83 -33.42 25.31
N MET A 154 -7.61 -32.69 26.12
CA MET A 154 -9.06 -32.80 26.20
C MET A 154 -9.68 -31.41 26.24
N ALA A 155 -10.95 -31.31 25.81
CA ALA A 155 -11.63 -30.03 25.79
C ALA A 155 -11.79 -29.47 27.21
N GLU A 156 -11.49 -28.19 27.40
CA GLU A 156 -11.64 -27.50 28.67
C GLU A 156 -11.96 -26.01 28.50
N THR A 157 -12.41 -25.39 29.60
CA THR A 157 -12.75 -23.96 29.68
C THR A 157 -11.87 -23.25 30.70
N TRP A 158 -11.35 -22.09 30.30
CA TRP A 158 -10.60 -21.19 31.17
C TRP A 158 -11.48 -20.02 31.59
N GLU A 159 -11.87 -20.04 32.86
CA GLU A 159 -12.83 -19.11 33.47
C GLU A 159 -12.16 -17.80 33.90
N ALA A 160 -12.84 -16.68 33.71
CA ALA A 160 -12.31 -15.37 34.11
C ALA A 160 -12.06 -15.29 35.63
N ALA A 161 -12.87 -15.97 36.43
CA ALA A 161 -12.73 -16.04 37.89
C ALA A 161 -11.43 -16.73 38.35
N SER A 162 -10.83 -17.58 37.51
CA SER A 162 -9.56 -18.26 37.77
C SER A 162 -8.34 -17.48 37.25
N SER A 163 -8.54 -16.26 36.76
CA SER A 163 -7.45 -15.45 36.20
C SER A 163 -6.48 -14.93 37.27
N PRO A 164 -5.17 -14.79 36.95
CA PRO A 164 -4.58 -15.11 35.64
C PRO A 164 -4.39 -16.61 35.42
N HIS A 165 -4.53 -17.05 34.17
CA HIS A 165 -4.07 -18.35 33.69
C HIS A 165 -2.60 -18.21 33.29
N VAL A 166 -1.70 -18.84 34.04
CA VAL A 166 -0.25 -18.74 33.84
C VAL A 166 0.22 -19.92 32.98
N VAL A 167 0.92 -19.64 31.89
CA VAL A 167 1.50 -20.64 30.98
C VAL A 167 3.00 -20.70 31.26
N ASP A 168 3.46 -21.71 32.00
CA ASP A 168 4.83 -21.78 32.54
C ASP A 168 5.89 -22.19 31.50
N SER A 169 5.45 -22.80 30.39
CA SER A 169 6.30 -23.29 29.30
C SER A 169 5.51 -23.29 27.98
N ASP A 170 6.09 -23.79 26.89
CA ASP A 170 5.32 -24.08 25.68
C ASP A 170 4.03 -24.85 26.02
N LEU A 171 2.91 -24.38 25.47
CA LEU A 171 1.58 -24.95 25.64
C LEU A 171 1.07 -25.47 24.30
N PHE A 172 0.76 -26.76 24.26
CA PHE A 172 0.22 -27.44 23.09
C PHE A 172 -1.27 -27.69 23.29
N ILE A 173 -2.10 -26.91 22.61
CA ILE A 173 -3.55 -27.10 22.55
C ILE A 173 -3.83 -28.14 21.46
N GLU A 174 -4.20 -29.35 21.86
CA GLU A 174 -4.45 -30.50 21.00
C GLU A 174 -5.93 -30.96 21.08
N ALA A 175 -6.79 -30.11 21.65
CA ALA A 175 -8.25 -30.24 21.77
C ALA A 175 -8.91 -28.84 21.71
N MET A 176 -10.22 -28.75 21.98
CA MET A 176 -10.91 -27.45 22.03
C MET A 176 -10.68 -26.73 23.36
N LEU A 177 -10.07 -25.56 23.29
CA LEU A 177 -9.93 -24.66 24.44
C LEU A 177 -10.91 -23.49 24.32
N THR A 178 -11.73 -23.27 25.34
CA THR A 178 -12.65 -22.11 25.40
C THR A 178 -12.21 -21.13 26.47
N LEU A 179 -12.15 -19.84 26.16
CA LEU A 179 -11.84 -18.78 27.13
C LEU A 179 -13.09 -17.93 27.35
N GLU A 180 -13.45 -17.72 28.60
CA GLU A 180 -14.53 -16.80 28.98
C GLU A 180 -14.13 -15.33 28.77
N PRO A 181 -15.08 -14.41 28.54
CA PRO A 181 -14.81 -12.98 28.50
C PRO A 181 -14.11 -12.51 29.78
N GLY A 182 -13.05 -11.70 29.64
CA GLY A 182 -12.26 -11.19 30.76
C GLY A 182 -11.13 -12.12 31.24
N THR A 183 -10.97 -13.31 30.65
CA THR A 183 -9.85 -14.20 30.99
C THR A 183 -8.50 -13.54 30.67
N VAL A 184 -7.58 -13.59 31.64
CA VAL A 184 -6.19 -13.14 31.50
C VAL A 184 -5.27 -14.34 31.37
N VAL A 185 -4.44 -14.37 30.34
CA VAL A 185 -3.43 -15.40 30.07
C VAL A 185 -2.05 -14.76 30.11
N LEU A 186 -1.21 -15.19 31.04
CA LEU A 186 0.18 -14.73 31.18
C LEU A 186 1.13 -15.83 30.73
N VAL A 187 1.99 -15.53 29.75
CA VAL A 187 2.84 -16.52 29.09
C VAL A 187 4.30 -16.32 29.46
N ALA A 188 4.96 -17.38 29.92
CA ALA A 188 6.37 -17.35 30.30
C ALA A 188 7.29 -16.90 29.15
N ASP A 189 8.45 -16.36 29.51
CA ASP A 189 9.40 -15.83 28.54
C ASP A 189 9.89 -16.92 27.58
N GLY A 190 9.87 -16.61 26.28
CA GLY A 190 10.23 -17.53 25.20
C GLY A 190 9.23 -18.66 24.93
N ALA A 191 8.11 -18.74 25.66
CA ALA A 191 7.10 -19.78 25.45
C ALA A 191 6.16 -19.47 24.27
N THR A 192 5.58 -20.53 23.72
CA THR A 192 4.65 -20.50 22.59
C THR A 192 3.30 -21.11 23.00
N VAL A 193 2.20 -20.47 22.60
CA VAL A 193 0.86 -21.07 22.67
C VAL A 193 0.54 -21.66 21.30
N ALA A 194 0.72 -22.97 21.13
CA ALA A 194 0.58 -23.66 19.85
C ALA A 194 -0.73 -24.45 19.78
N VAL A 195 -1.55 -24.20 18.75
CA VAL A 195 -2.84 -24.86 18.51
C VAL A 195 -2.70 -25.84 17.35
N GLY A 196 -3.15 -27.09 17.55
CA GLY A 196 -3.27 -28.08 16.49
C GLY A 196 -1.94 -28.58 15.95
N THR A 197 -0.96 -28.81 16.84
CA THR A 197 0.38 -29.24 16.43
C THR A 197 0.38 -30.72 16.01
N ARG A 198 -0.29 -31.59 16.78
CA ARG A 198 -0.31 -33.04 16.59
C ARG A 198 -1.72 -33.60 16.39
N SER A 199 -2.76 -32.88 16.83
CA SER A 199 -4.15 -33.36 16.77
C SER A 199 -5.13 -32.24 16.44
N PRO A 200 -6.35 -32.57 15.94
CA PRO A 200 -7.39 -31.58 15.69
C PRO A 200 -7.71 -30.72 16.90
N ALA A 201 -7.51 -29.41 16.79
CA ALA A 201 -7.64 -28.50 17.93
C ALA A 201 -8.12 -27.10 17.51
N GLY A 202 -8.59 -26.33 18.49
CA GLY A 202 -9.08 -24.98 18.28
C GLY A 202 -9.12 -24.18 19.57
N ILE A 203 -9.10 -22.85 19.44
CA ILE A 203 -9.24 -21.92 20.56
C ILE A 203 -10.41 -20.95 20.32
N PHE A 204 -11.40 -20.96 21.20
CA PHE A 204 -12.51 -20.01 21.17
C PHE A 204 -12.33 -18.96 22.27
N ALA A 205 -11.66 -17.86 21.92
CA ALA A 205 -11.55 -16.67 22.76
C ALA A 205 -12.62 -15.65 22.36
N ARG A 206 -13.75 -15.68 23.07
CA ARG A 206 -14.92 -14.82 22.81
C ARG A 206 -15.03 -13.71 23.84
N GLY A 207 -14.11 -12.74 23.79
CA GLY A 207 -14.18 -11.56 24.63
C GLY A 207 -15.39 -10.67 24.32
N LYS A 208 -15.54 -9.62 25.12
CA LYS A 208 -16.51 -8.54 24.92
C LYS A 208 -15.80 -7.19 25.04
N ALA A 209 -16.40 -6.13 24.52
CA ALA A 209 -15.84 -4.77 24.63
C ALA A 209 -15.60 -4.31 26.08
N ASP A 210 -16.42 -4.78 27.03
CA ASP A 210 -16.33 -4.52 28.47
C ASP A 210 -15.59 -5.63 29.25
N SER A 211 -15.17 -6.70 28.58
CA SER A 211 -14.51 -7.86 29.19
C SER A 211 -13.58 -8.51 28.16
N VAL A 212 -12.51 -7.78 27.83
CA VAL A 212 -11.49 -8.18 26.87
C VAL A 212 -10.70 -9.37 27.40
N ILE A 213 -10.45 -10.37 26.55
CA ILE A 213 -9.54 -11.47 26.87
C ILE A 213 -8.12 -11.00 26.61
N THR A 214 -7.20 -11.14 27.57
CA THR A 214 -5.83 -10.62 27.44
C THR A 214 -4.81 -11.75 27.39
N PHE A 215 -3.96 -11.75 26.37
CA PHE A 215 -2.75 -12.57 26.26
C PHE A 215 -1.53 -11.65 26.39
N SER A 216 -0.74 -11.82 27.45
CA SER A 216 0.43 -11.00 27.73
C SER A 216 1.58 -11.86 28.24
N THR A 217 2.78 -11.27 28.37
CA THR A 217 3.94 -11.94 28.98
C THR A 217 3.69 -12.20 30.48
N LEU A 218 4.46 -13.10 31.10
CA LEU A 218 4.55 -13.27 32.55
C LEU A 218 5.56 -12.29 33.18
N SER A 219 6.49 -11.73 32.39
CA SER A 219 7.54 -10.83 32.85
C SER A 219 6.98 -9.59 33.56
N THR A 220 7.63 -9.19 34.66
CA THR A 220 7.33 -7.94 35.37
C THR A 220 7.93 -6.70 34.70
N ALA A 221 8.74 -6.89 33.66
CA ALA A 221 9.24 -5.83 32.77
C ALA A 221 8.85 -6.17 31.32
N PRO A 222 7.58 -5.94 30.93
CA PRO A 222 7.09 -6.30 29.61
C PRO A 222 7.87 -5.59 28.49
N ALA A 223 8.29 -6.37 27.49
CA ALA A 223 9.00 -5.88 26.32
C ALA A 223 8.54 -6.67 25.08
N PRO A 224 8.55 -6.06 23.88
CA PRO A 224 8.24 -6.79 22.65
C PRO A 224 9.18 -8.00 22.50
N GLY A 225 8.59 -9.16 22.18
CA GLY A 225 9.32 -10.41 22.02
C GLY A 225 9.54 -11.20 23.31
N ALA A 226 8.93 -10.81 24.43
CA ALA A 226 9.05 -11.55 25.69
C ALA A 226 8.59 -13.00 25.54
N TRP A 227 7.54 -13.27 24.77
CA TRP A 227 7.08 -14.62 24.41
C TRP A 227 6.92 -14.77 22.89
N ASN A 228 6.83 -16.01 22.39
CA ASN A 228 6.93 -16.26 20.95
C ASN A 228 5.69 -15.83 20.16
N GLY A 229 4.51 -15.94 20.77
CA GLY A 229 3.21 -15.66 20.13
C GLY A 229 2.26 -16.87 20.15
N ILE A 230 1.09 -16.68 19.55
CA ILE A 230 0.07 -17.72 19.34
C ILE A 230 0.27 -18.33 17.95
N LEU A 231 0.42 -19.64 17.87
CA LEU A 231 0.75 -20.35 16.65
C LEU A 231 -0.32 -21.39 16.29
N PHE A 232 -1.09 -21.12 15.24
CA PHE A 232 -2.06 -22.07 14.69
C PHE A 232 -1.39 -22.94 13.62
N ARG A 233 -1.23 -24.23 13.92
CA ARG A 233 -0.52 -25.23 13.11
C ARG A 233 -1.48 -26.00 12.20
N ALA A 234 -0.92 -26.91 11.41
CA ALA A 234 -1.60 -27.66 10.35
C ALA A 234 -2.86 -28.44 10.78
N ASN A 235 -2.99 -28.87 12.04
CA ASN A 235 -4.17 -29.58 12.53
C ASN A 235 -5.19 -28.65 13.22
N THR A 236 -5.04 -27.33 13.11
CA THR A 236 -6.08 -26.40 13.55
C THR A 236 -7.33 -26.65 12.69
N VAL A 237 -8.46 -26.96 13.32
CA VAL A 237 -9.69 -27.26 12.58
C VAL A 237 -10.27 -26.01 11.92
N PRO A 238 -10.68 -26.07 10.65
CA PRO A 238 -11.37 -24.99 9.95
C PRO A 238 -12.56 -24.44 10.76
N GLY A 239 -12.55 -23.14 11.06
CA GLY A 239 -13.61 -22.47 11.83
C GLY A 239 -13.65 -22.84 13.32
N GLY A 240 -12.70 -23.63 13.82
CA GLY A 240 -12.58 -23.99 15.22
C GLY A 240 -11.80 -22.99 16.07
N SER A 241 -11.34 -21.88 15.49
CA SER A 241 -10.59 -20.85 16.22
C SER A 241 -11.13 -19.44 15.96
N LEU A 242 -11.33 -18.69 17.03
CA LEU A 242 -11.85 -17.32 17.04
C LEU A 242 -11.11 -16.48 18.08
N LEU A 243 -10.59 -15.34 17.66
CA LEU A 243 -10.09 -14.27 18.52
C LEU A 243 -11.01 -13.06 18.36
N ARG A 244 -11.93 -12.87 19.30
CA ARG A 244 -12.85 -11.72 19.34
C ARG A 244 -12.65 -10.92 20.61
N HIS A 245 -12.53 -9.59 20.50
CA HIS A 245 -12.28 -8.70 21.64
C HIS A 245 -11.15 -9.25 22.53
N CYS A 246 -10.04 -9.60 21.88
CA CYS A 246 -8.82 -10.05 22.52
C CYS A 246 -7.77 -8.93 22.48
N LEU A 247 -6.95 -8.81 23.50
CA LEU A 247 -5.69 -8.07 23.49
C LEU A 247 -4.55 -9.08 23.44
N VAL A 248 -3.68 -9.01 22.43
CA VAL A 248 -2.45 -9.82 22.35
C VAL A 248 -1.26 -8.87 22.33
N GLU A 249 -0.42 -8.95 23.36
CA GLU A 249 0.64 -7.96 23.58
C GLU A 249 1.99 -8.53 24.03
N TYR A 250 3.05 -7.75 23.77
CA TYR A 250 4.44 -8.02 24.17
C TYR A 250 5.01 -9.37 23.69
N ALA A 251 4.43 -9.94 22.64
CA ALA A 251 4.93 -11.14 21.98
C ALA A 251 5.83 -10.78 20.78
N GLY A 252 6.14 -11.76 19.95
CA GLY A 252 6.93 -11.57 18.73
C GLY A 252 8.28 -12.26 18.76
N GLY A 253 8.62 -13.05 19.80
CA GLY A 253 9.85 -13.84 19.83
C GLY A 253 9.97 -14.79 18.64
N GLY A 254 8.84 -15.29 18.13
CA GLY A 254 8.73 -16.06 16.89
C GLY A 254 8.58 -15.22 15.61
N GLY A 255 8.60 -13.89 15.72
CA GLY A 255 8.40 -12.93 14.63
C GLY A 255 6.94 -12.51 14.39
N TYR A 256 6.01 -12.83 15.28
CA TYR A 256 4.58 -12.52 15.18
C TYR A 256 3.89 -12.45 16.55
N LEU A 257 2.76 -11.73 16.67
CA LEU A 257 1.85 -11.91 17.81
C LEU A 257 0.98 -13.15 17.59
N VAL A 258 0.44 -13.29 16.38
CA VAL A 258 -0.37 -14.44 15.95
C VAL A 258 0.09 -14.94 14.59
N LYS A 259 0.34 -16.24 14.47
CA LYS A 259 0.63 -16.90 13.20
C LYS A 259 -0.41 -17.96 12.86
N CYS A 260 -0.97 -17.85 11.66
CA CYS A 260 -1.98 -18.76 11.13
C CYS A 260 -1.43 -19.55 9.93
N GLU A 261 -0.97 -20.78 10.16
CA GLU A 261 -0.51 -21.67 9.09
C GLU A 261 -1.67 -22.48 8.47
N ALA A 262 -2.75 -22.72 9.24
CA ALA A 262 -3.96 -23.41 8.81
C ALA A 262 -5.16 -23.05 9.71
N GLY A 263 -6.33 -23.63 9.42
CA GLY A 263 -7.49 -23.63 10.31
C GLY A 263 -8.50 -22.50 10.12
N GLY A 264 -8.28 -21.58 9.17
CA GLY A 264 -9.23 -20.50 8.88
C GLY A 264 -9.62 -19.72 10.15
N VAL A 265 -8.64 -19.15 10.83
CA VAL A 265 -8.86 -18.42 12.08
C VAL A 265 -9.68 -17.16 11.79
N ALA A 266 -10.73 -16.93 12.57
CA ALA A 266 -11.49 -15.68 12.54
C ALA A 266 -10.95 -14.72 13.59
N ILE A 267 -10.61 -13.50 13.18
CA ILE A 267 -10.13 -12.43 14.04
C ILE A 267 -11.06 -11.23 13.86
N ASP A 268 -11.59 -10.72 14.97
CA ASP A 268 -12.59 -9.66 14.97
C ASP A 268 -12.42 -8.75 16.19
N SER A 269 -12.49 -7.43 15.98
CA SER A 269 -12.58 -6.43 17.05
C SER A 269 -11.53 -6.62 18.16
N SER A 270 -10.32 -7.03 17.79
CA SER A 270 -9.21 -7.37 18.68
C SER A 270 -8.06 -6.39 18.54
N GLU A 271 -7.20 -6.32 19.55
CA GLU A 271 -6.05 -5.42 19.62
C GLU A 271 -4.74 -6.23 19.66
N PHE A 272 -3.79 -5.78 18.85
CA PHE A 272 -2.48 -6.39 18.66
C PHE A 272 -1.41 -5.32 18.90
N PHE A 273 -0.68 -5.46 20.02
CA PHE A 273 0.18 -4.39 20.51
C PHE A 273 1.63 -4.86 20.80
N SER A 274 2.61 -4.03 20.48
CA SER A 274 4.01 -4.21 20.90
C SER A 274 4.62 -5.57 20.49
N SER A 275 4.65 -5.84 19.18
CA SER A 275 5.29 -7.03 18.61
C SER A 275 6.76 -6.76 18.27
N SER A 276 7.68 -7.69 18.58
CA SER A 276 9.04 -7.65 18.00
C SER A 276 9.09 -8.12 16.54
N GLY A 277 7.96 -8.49 15.94
CA GLY A 277 7.83 -8.83 14.52
C GLY A 277 6.55 -8.25 13.92
N SER A 278 5.81 -9.08 13.17
CA SER A 278 4.51 -8.70 12.63
C SER A 278 3.40 -8.83 13.67
N GLY A 279 2.24 -8.22 13.44
CA GLY A 279 1.06 -8.46 14.29
C GLY A 279 0.45 -9.84 14.01
N VAL A 280 -0.33 -9.93 12.93
CA VAL A 280 -0.88 -11.19 12.42
C VAL A 280 -0.12 -11.61 11.16
N SER A 281 0.35 -12.86 11.13
CA SER A 281 0.97 -13.49 9.97
C SER A 281 0.14 -14.69 9.51
N ALA A 282 -0.28 -14.76 8.25
CA ALA A 282 -1.07 -15.89 7.75
C ALA A 282 -0.62 -16.41 6.40
N SER A 283 -0.67 -17.72 6.23
CA SER A 283 -0.34 -18.41 4.98
C SER A 283 -1.29 -19.57 4.72
N GLY A 284 -1.32 -20.07 3.48
CA GLY A 284 -2.19 -21.19 3.12
C GLY A 284 -3.67 -20.85 3.36
N GLY A 285 -4.43 -21.75 3.98
CA GLY A 285 -5.81 -21.51 4.43
C GLY A 285 -5.90 -21.01 5.88
N GLY A 286 -4.88 -20.29 6.35
CA GLY A 286 -4.72 -19.93 7.77
C GLY A 286 -5.75 -18.94 8.30
N LEU A 287 -6.23 -18.01 7.48
CA LEU A 287 -7.08 -16.89 7.91
C LEU A 287 -8.46 -16.98 7.23
N ALA A 288 -9.54 -16.92 8.02
CA ALA A 288 -10.90 -16.84 7.49
C ALA A 288 -11.40 -15.40 7.40
N SER A 289 -11.10 -14.58 8.41
CA SER A 289 -11.44 -13.15 8.41
C SER A 289 -10.52 -12.39 9.36
N LEU A 290 -10.24 -11.13 9.04
CA LEU A 290 -9.63 -10.15 9.92
C LEU A 290 -10.40 -8.83 9.82
N ALA A 291 -11.18 -8.51 10.85
CA ALA A 291 -12.07 -7.36 10.85
C ALA A 291 -12.02 -6.51 12.13
N GLY A 292 -12.30 -5.22 11.98
CA GLY A 292 -12.46 -4.26 13.08
C GLY A 292 -11.31 -4.19 14.09
N SER A 293 -10.13 -4.70 13.75
CA SER A 293 -9.03 -4.92 14.69
C SER A 293 -8.01 -3.79 14.63
N VAL A 294 -7.29 -3.59 15.73
CA VAL A 294 -6.31 -2.50 15.90
C VAL A 294 -4.92 -3.10 16.03
N PHE A 295 -3.97 -2.56 15.29
CA PHE A 295 -2.58 -2.99 15.31
C PHE A 295 -1.66 -1.80 15.55
N SER A 296 -0.85 -1.88 16.60
CA SER A 296 0.12 -0.83 16.90
C SER A 296 1.42 -1.32 17.50
N ALA A 297 2.47 -0.51 17.33
CA ALA A 297 3.82 -0.80 17.82
C ALA A 297 4.39 -2.16 17.36
N CYS A 298 4.04 -2.64 16.16
CA CYS A 298 4.71 -3.80 15.56
C CYS A 298 6.04 -3.38 14.94
N ALA A 299 7.13 -4.07 15.28
CA ALA A 299 8.47 -3.83 14.72
C ALA A 299 8.58 -4.15 13.22
N ARG A 300 7.55 -4.78 12.63
CA ARG A 300 7.44 -5.09 11.20
C ARG A 300 6.09 -4.63 10.63
N PHE A 301 5.34 -5.50 9.97
CA PHE A 301 4.03 -5.15 9.41
C PHE A 301 2.91 -5.55 10.37
N PRO A 302 1.83 -4.75 10.49
CA PRO A 302 0.67 -5.14 11.31
C PRO A 302 0.06 -6.46 10.82
N VAL A 303 0.01 -6.65 9.50
CA VAL A 303 -0.52 -7.85 8.85
C VAL A 303 0.42 -8.30 7.74
N SER A 304 0.76 -9.59 7.71
CA SER A 304 1.52 -10.24 6.65
C SER A 304 0.77 -11.47 6.14
N VAL A 305 0.31 -11.47 4.90
CA VAL A 305 -0.52 -12.57 4.35
C VAL A 305 -0.03 -13.07 3.00
N SER A 306 -0.24 -14.36 2.73
CA SER A 306 -0.09 -14.90 1.37
C SER A 306 -1.10 -14.26 0.40
N PRO A 307 -0.80 -14.16 -0.91
CA PRO A 307 -1.65 -13.46 -1.87
C PRO A 307 -3.12 -13.89 -1.89
N GLY A 308 -3.40 -15.19 -1.72
CA GLY A 308 -4.77 -15.72 -1.74
C GLY A 308 -5.59 -15.52 -0.46
N LEU A 309 -5.04 -14.80 0.54
CA LEU A 309 -5.72 -14.48 1.80
C LEU A 309 -6.05 -12.98 1.93
N VAL A 310 -5.73 -12.16 0.92
CA VAL A 310 -5.93 -10.71 1.01
C VAL A 310 -7.39 -10.33 1.16
N SER A 311 -8.30 -11.05 0.50
CA SER A 311 -9.75 -10.83 0.60
C SER A 311 -10.35 -11.19 1.97
N ALA A 312 -9.60 -11.82 2.88
CA ALA A 312 -10.04 -12.05 4.25
C ALA A 312 -9.94 -10.78 5.13
N ILE A 313 -9.26 -9.73 4.67
CA ILE A 313 -9.01 -8.50 5.43
C ILE A 313 -10.05 -7.44 5.05
N THR A 314 -10.66 -6.80 6.05
CA THR A 314 -11.66 -5.73 5.83
C THR A 314 -11.09 -4.33 6.09
N ALA A 315 -11.76 -3.30 5.56
CA ALA A 315 -11.27 -1.92 5.57
C ALA A 315 -11.42 -1.19 6.93
N ASP A 316 -12.12 -1.79 7.90
CA ASP A 316 -12.35 -1.23 9.23
C ASP A 316 -11.23 -1.54 10.24
N ASN A 317 -10.20 -2.29 9.82
CA ASN A 317 -8.97 -2.47 10.58
C ASN A 317 -8.18 -1.15 10.67
N LYS A 318 -7.43 -0.96 11.77
CA LYS A 318 -6.67 0.27 12.04
C LYS A 318 -5.20 -0.04 12.32
N PHE A 319 -4.30 0.62 11.60
CA PHE A 319 -2.85 0.49 11.77
C PHE A 319 -2.22 1.82 12.20
N SER A 320 -1.54 1.85 13.34
CA SER A 320 -0.82 3.03 13.84
C SER A 320 0.53 2.64 14.45
N ASP A 321 1.54 3.51 14.36
CA ASP A 321 2.83 3.33 15.04
C ASP A 321 3.55 1.99 14.78
N ASN A 322 3.27 1.33 13.66
CA ASN A 322 4.02 0.16 13.20
C ASN A 322 5.24 0.60 12.38
N TYR A 323 6.25 -0.26 12.24
CA TYR A 323 7.38 0.00 11.33
C TYR A 323 6.89 0.39 9.93
N ARG A 324 5.82 -0.25 9.47
CA ARG A 324 5.06 0.21 8.31
C ARG A 324 3.58 -0.11 8.43
N ASN A 325 2.74 0.91 8.29
CA ASN A 325 1.28 0.77 8.20
C ASN A 325 0.87 0.33 6.78
N ALA A 326 1.15 -0.93 6.46
CA ALA A 326 0.84 -1.57 5.19
C ALA A 326 0.55 -3.06 5.42
N ILE A 327 -0.14 -3.69 4.47
CA ILE A 327 -0.35 -5.15 4.47
C ILE A 327 0.78 -5.78 3.68
N GLU A 328 1.63 -6.57 4.33
CA GLU A 328 2.73 -7.27 3.66
C GLU A 328 2.20 -8.47 2.87
N ILE A 329 2.65 -8.57 1.61
CA ILE A 329 2.52 -9.74 0.76
C ILE A 329 3.94 -10.24 0.48
N PRO A 330 4.39 -11.33 1.14
CA PRO A 330 5.74 -11.88 0.98
C PRO A 330 6.07 -12.50 -0.39
N GLY A 331 5.28 -12.21 -1.42
CA GLY A 331 5.29 -12.87 -2.73
C GLY A 331 4.48 -14.17 -2.77
N GLY A 332 4.64 -14.93 -3.85
CA GLY A 332 3.91 -16.16 -4.11
C GLY A 332 2.94 -16.04 -5.29
N THR A 333 2.03 -17.01 -5.41
CA THR A 333 1.14 -17.13 -6.56
C THR A 333 -0.30 -16.84 -6.18
N VAL A 334 -0.95 -15.95 -6.92
CA VAL A 334 -2.42 -15.82 -7.00
C VAL A 334 -2.90 -16.92 -7.93
N ALA A 335 -3.28 -18.06 -7.36
CA ALA A 335 -3.68 -19.26 -8.10
C ALA A 335 -5.20 -19.37 -8.31
N ALA A 336 -5.98 -18.48 -7.71
CA ALA A 336 -7.43 -18.36 -7.87
C ALA A 336 -7.79 -16.88 -8.06
N THR A 337 -8.91 -16.61 -8.74
CA THR A 337 -9.42 -15.25 -8.91
C THR A 337 -9.65 -14.61 -7.55
N ASP A 338 -9.12 -13.39 -7.38
CA ASP A 338 -9.20 -12.65 -6.13
C ASP A 338 -9.36 -11.15 -6.39
N THR A 339 -9.93 -10.45 -5.42
CA THR A 339 -10.18 -9.00 -5.49
C THR A 339 -9.47 -8.31 -4.33
N TRP A 340 -8.50 -7.47 -4.66
CA TRP A 340 -7.78 -6.65 -3.71
C TRP A 340 -8.42 -5.27 -3.64
N THR A 341 -9.12 -5.03 -2.55
CA THR A 341 -9.92 -3.82 -2.30
C THR A 341 -9.08 -2.69 -1.74
N ASN A 342 -9.57 -1.45 -1.82
CA ASN A 342 -8.89 -0.35 -1.16
C ASN A 342 -9.20 -0.39 0.34
N LEU A 343 -8.27 -0.94 1.12
CA LEU A 343 -8.39 -1.08 2.58
C LEU A 343 -7.96 0.19 3.35
N GLY A 344 -7.65 1.29 2.65
CA GLY A 344 -7.12 2.51 3.25
C GLY A 344 -5.61 2.48 3.53
N PHE A 345 -4.97 1.32 3.33
CA PHE A 345 -3.54 1.11 3.50
C PHE A 345 -2.94 0.44 2.24
N PRO A 346 -1.67 0.70 1.90
CA PRO A 346 -1.03 0.07 0.76
C PRO A 346 -0.76 -1.43 0.98
N TYR A 347 -0.72 -2.17 -0.13
CA TYR A 347 -0.20 -3.54 -0.17
C TYR A 347 1.32 -3.49 -0.41
N ALA A 348 2.11 -3.92 0.56
CA ALA A 348 3.55 -3.98 0.48
C ALA A 348 4.01 -5.33 -0.08
N ILE A 349 4.40 -5.36 -1.35
CA ILE A 349 4.84 -6.56 -2.06
C ILE A 349 6.35 -6.73 -1.83
N THR A 350 6.73 -7.65 -0.94
CA THR A 350 8.13 -7.79 -0.51
C THR A 350 8.92 -8.85 -1.27
N ALA A 351 8.27 -9.67 -2.11
CA ALA A 351 8.93 -10.55 -3.07
C ALA A 351 8.10 -10.72 -4.36
N THR A 352 8.54 -11.57 -5.28
CA THR A 352 7.85 -11.76 -6.58
C THR A 352 6.42 -12.27 -6.39
N LEU A 353 5.46 -11.53 -6.94
CA LEU A 353 4.05 -11.89 -7.02
C LEU A 353 3.75 -12.42 -8.42
N THR A 354 3.11 -13.58 -8.54
CA THR A 354 2.74 -14.19 -9.83
C THR A 354 1.24 -14.45 -9.89
N VAL A 355 0.58 -14.05 -10.97
CA VAL A 355 -0.82 -14.39 -11.25
C VAL A 355 -0.83 -15.43 -12.35
N ALA A 356 -0.93 -16.71 -11.97
CA ALA A 356 -0.86 -17.82 -12.91
C ALA A 356 -1.40 -19.12 -12.29
N ASP A 357 -2.36 -19.76 -12.95
CA ASP A 357 -2.75 -21.15 -12.71
C ASP A 357 -3.52 -21.74 -13.91
N SER A 358 -3.64 -23.07 -13.98
CA SER A 358 -4.49 -23.79 -14.93
C SER A 358 -5.95 -23.30 -14.95
N THR A 359 -6.45 -22.72 -13.86
CA THR A 359 -7.79 -22.13 -13.76
C THR A 359 -7.92 -20.75 -14.43
N ASN A 360 -6.81 -20.20 -14.95
CA ASN A 360 -6.75 -18.87 -15.57
C ASN A 360 -7.22 -17.75 -14.60
N PRO A 361 -6.58 -17.62 -13.42
CA PRO A 361 -7.01 -16.69 -12.37
C PRO A 361 -6.92 -15.23 -12.81
N LEU A 362 -7.86 -14.42 -12.33
CA LEU A 362 -7.84 -12.97 -12.47
C LEU A 362 -7.51 -12.32 -11.12
N LEU A 363 -6.44 -11.54 -11.07
CA LEU A 363 -6.25 -10.58 -9.97
C LEU A 363 -6.95 -9.27 -10.33
N TYR A 364 -8.01 -8.93 -9.62
CA TYR A 364 -8.66 -7.63 -9.74
C TYR A 364 -8.14 -6.68 -8.65
N VAL A 365 -7.53 -5.58 -9.06
CA VAL A 365 -7.06 -4.52 -8.16
C VAL A 365 -8.03 -3.35 -8.24
N ALA A 366 -8.72 -3.09 -7.13
CA ALA A 366 -9.77 -2.08 -7.06
C ALA A 366 -9.22 -0.64 -7.22
N PRO A 367 -10.06 0.32 -7.66
CA PRO A 367 -9.68 1.72 -7.73
C PRO A 367 -9.14 2.26 -6.39
N GLY A 368 -8.10 3.09 -6.46
CA GLY A 368 -7.46 3.74 -5.32
C GLY A 368 -6.47 2.86 -4.56
N CYS A 369 -6.33 1.58 -4.93
CA CYS A 369 -5.32 0.71 -4.34
C CYS A 369 -3.90 1.15 -4.69
N SER A 370 -2.97 0.96 -3.75
CA SER A 370 -1.53 1.12 -3.96
C SER A 370 -0.83 -0.21 -3.70
N LEU A 371 -0.13 -0.73 -4.71
CA LEU A 371 0.75 -1.88 -4.60
C LEU A 371 2.19 -1.37 -4.64
N LEU A 372 2.88 -1.49 -3.52
CA LEU A 372 4.21 -0.93 -3.33
C LEU A 372 5.25 -2.06 -3.21
N PHE A 373 6.23 -2.07 -4.10
CA PHE A 373 7.16 -3.19 -4.29
C PHE A 373 8.51 -2.91 -3.64
N ALA A 374 9.01 -3.87 -2.87
CA ALA A 374 10.39 -3.83 -2.38
C ALA A 374 11.41 -3.95 -3.52
N ASP A 375 12.66 -3.62 -3.23
CA ASP A 375 13.79 -3.73 -4.16
C ASP A 375 13.79 -5.11 -4.85
N SER A 376 13.93 -5.11 -6.18
CA SER A 376 13.89 -6.33 -7.03
C SER A 376 12.59 -7.15 -7.04
N ALA A 377 11.58 -6.80 -6.24
CA ALA A 377 10.25 -7.40 -6.34
C ALA A 377 9.58 -7.02 -7.67
N ARG A 378 8.61 -7.83 -8.11
CA ARG A 378 7.91 -7.66 -9.39
C ARG A 378 6.55 -8.34 -9.37
N LEU A 379 5.70 -7.95 -10.32
CA LEU A 379 4.46 -8.64 -10.61
C LEU A 379 4.57 -9.34 -11.96
N ARG A 380 4.27 -10.63 -12.00
CA ARG A 380 4.22 -11.46 -13.20
C ARG A 380 2.81 -11.92 -13.47
N VAL A 381 2.40 -11.91 -14.72
CA VAL A 381 1.12 -12.48 -15.17
C VAL A 381 1.39 -13.50 -16.25
N GLY A 382 0.74 -14.66 -16.18
CA GLY A 382 0.75 -15.60 -17.30
C GLY A 382 2.07 -16.36 -17.52
N LEU A 383 2.95 -16.46 -16.52
CA LEU A 383 4.24 -17.16 -16.66
C LEU A 383 4.03 -18.67 -16.58
N GLY A 384 4.21 -19.38 -17.70
CA GLY A 384 4.11 -20.85 -17.80
C GLY A 384 2.71 -21.45 -17.56
N LYS A 385 1.78 -20.69 -16.99
CA LYS A 385 0.36 -21.02 -16.81
C LYS A 385 -0.51 -19.78 -17.09
N PRO A 386 -1.78 -19.92 -17.49
CA PRO A 386 -2.64 -18.77 -17.78
C PRO A 386 -2.88 -17.88 -16.57
N GLY A 387 -3.07 -16.57 -16.80
CA GLY A 387 -3.44 -15.62 -15.76
C GLY A 387 -3.78 -14.24 -16.32
N ALA A 388 -4.44 -13.41 -15.51
CA ALA A 388 -4.87 -12.08 -15.90
C ALA A 388 -4.71 -11.07 -14.75
N LEU A 389 -4.43 -9.81 -15.08
CA LEU A 389 -4.43 -8.69 -14.14
C LEU A 389 -5.37 -7.59 -14.63
N ARG A 390 -6.35 -7.22 -13.81
CA ARG A 390 -7.21 -6.06 -14.08
C ARG A 390 -7.02 -5.01 -13.00
N ALA A 391 -6.38 -3.91 -13.38
CA ALA A 391 -6.28 -2.68 -12.61
C ALA A 391 -7.00 -1.57 -13.37
N ASP A 392 -8.18 -1.19 -12.89
CA ASP A 392 -9.02 -0.16 -13.51
C ASP A 392 -9.27 0.96 -12.51
N GLY A 393 -8.39 1.97 -12.55
CA GLY A 393 -8.38 3.09 -11.62
C GLY A 393 -9.34 4.23 -11.96
N THR A 394 -10.39 3.98 -12.76
CA THR A 394 -11.33 5.02 -13.22
C THR A 394 -11.93 5.84 -12.06
N TYR A 395 -12.22 5.20 -10.92
CA TYR A 395 -12.77 5.84 -9.72
C TYR A 395 -11.73 6.17 -8.64
N GLY A 396 -10.45 6.08 -8.99
CA GLY A 396 -9.32 6.28 -8.08
C GLY A 396 -8.09 5.62 -8.69
N ARG A 397 -7.05 6.40 -8.98
CA ARG A 397 -5.85 5.91 -9.66
C ARG A 397 -5.26 4.73 -8.90
N VAL A 398 -5.02 3.62 -9.60
CA VAL A 398 -4.26 2.48 -9.04
C VAL A 398 -2.78 2.79 -9.17
N VAL A 399 -2.02 2.62 -8.09
CA VAL A 399 -0.58 2.92 -8.06
C VAL A 399 0.23 1.63 -7.94
N PHE A 400 1.18 1.43 -8.84
CA PHE A 400 2.26 0.46 -8.75
C PHE A 400 3.57 1.24 -8.58
N GLY A 401 4.19 1.16 -7.42
CA GLY A 401 5.35 2.00 -7.09
C GLY A 401 6.35 1.31 -6.17
N PRO A 402 7.47 1.97 -5.84
CA PRO A 402 8.44 1.43 -4.90
C PRO A 402 7.90 1.49 -3.46
N LEU A 403 8.27 0.51 -2.64
CA LEU A 403 7.95 0.47 -1.20
C LEU A 403 8.67 1.58 -0.42
N VAL A 404 9.87 1.94 -0.85
CA VAL A 404 10.66 3.04 -0.31
C VAL A 404 10.96 4.00 -1.45
N ALA A 405 10.52 5.25 -1.32
CA ALA A 405 10.77 6.25 -2.34
C ALA A 405 12.27 6.49 -2.52
N GLY A 406 12.77 6.46 -3.76
CA GLY A 406 14.17 6.74 -4.10
C GLY A 406 15.18 5.64 -3.78
N SER A 407 14.78 4.48 -3.21
CA SER A 407 15.67 3.31 -3.07
C SER A 407 15.66 2.42 -4.32
N GLY A 408 16.59 1.46 -4.37
CA GLY A 408 16.81 0.52 -5.47
C GLY A 408 15.51 0.01 -6.08
N GLN A 409 15.29 0.35 -7.34
CA GLN A 409 13.99 0.20 -8.01
C GLN A 409 13.44 -1.22 -7.89
N TRP A 410 12.11 -1.33 -7.91
CA TRP A 410 11.45 -2.60 -8.16
C TRP A 410 11.53 -2.93 -9.66
N ARG A 411 11.31 -4.19 -10.04
CA ARG A 411 11.63 -4.65 -11.40
C ARG A 411 10.59 -4.29 -12.45
N GLY A 412 9.36 -3.96 -12.08
CA GLY A 412 8.28 -3.65 -13.01
C GLY A 412 7.21 -4.74 -13.11
N LEU A 413 6.33 -4.57 -14.09
CA LEU A 413 5.26 -5.49 -14.46
C LEU A 413 5.71 -6.34 -15.65
N GLU A 414 5.52 -7.65 -15.57
CA GLU A 414 5.86 -8.60 -16.62
C GLU A 414 4.60 -9.38 -17.05
N PHE A 415 4.22 -9.25 -18.32
CA PHE A 415 3.10 -9.99 -18.93
C PHE A 415 3.66 -11.06 -19.85
N TRP A 416 3.65 -12.31 -19.40
CA TRP A 416 4.25 -13.45 -20.08
C TRP A 416 3.30 -14.08 -21.11
N GLU A 417 3.79 -15.09 -21.85
CA GLU A 417 3.16 -15.66 -23.04
C GLU A 417 1.75 -16.25 -22.82
N GLN A 418 1.38 -16.63 -21.58
CA GLN A 418 0.03 -17.12 -21.27
C GLN A 418 -0.83 -16.06 -20.55
N THR A 419 -0.44 -14.79 -20.60
CA THR A 419 -1.31 -13.70 -20.15
C THR A 419 -2.57 -13.68 -20.99
N ASP A 420 -3.72 -13.64 -20.34
CA ASP A 420 -5.01 -13.49 -21.01
C ASP A 420 -5.19 -12.03 -21.47
N PRO A 421 -5.14 -11.75 -22.78
CA PRO A 421 -5.12 -10.37 -23.28
C PRO A 421 -6.49 -9.69 -23.17
N VAL A 422 -7.59 -10.45 -23.08
CA VAL A 422 -8.95 -9.89 -23.00
C VAL A 422 -9.25 -9.41 -21.58
N ARG A 423 -8.71 -10.11 -20.57
CA ARG A 423 -8.95 -9.79 -19.16
C ARG A 423 -7.84 -8.94 -18.53
N THR A 424 -6.72 -8.73 -19.22
CA THR A 424 -5.60 -7.93 -18.72
C THR A 424 -5.73 -6.47 -19.12
N ILE A 425 -5.96 -5.61 -18.13
CA ILE A 425 -6.31 -4.19 -18.30
C ILE A 425 -5.50 -3.36 -17.31
N LEU A 426 -4.78 -2.38 -17.82
CA LEU A 426 -4.18 -1.27 -17.07
C LEU A 426 -4.86 0.04 -17.52
N ASN A 427 -5.88 0.46 -16.79
CA ASN A 427 -6.62 1.69 -17.07
C ASN A 427 -6.52 2.65 -15.89
N PHE A 428 -6.23 3.93 -16.13
CA PHE A 428 -6.04 4.92 -15.05
C PHE A 428 -5.05 4.47 -13.97
N CYS A 429 -3.90 3.93 -14.38
CA CYS A 429 -2.84 3.47 -13.47
C CYS A 429 -1.67 4.47 -13.38
N SER A 430 -0.88 4.36 -12.31
CA SER A 430 0.46 4.95 -12.20
C SER A 430 1.47 3.81 -12.03
N ILE A 431 2.47 3.73 -12.89
CA ILE A 431 3.61 2.82 -12.76
C ILE A 431 4.84 3.71 -12.53
N GLU A 432 5.38 3.65 -11.31
CA GLU A 432 6.34 4.63 -10.82
C GLU A 432 7.67 3.98 -10.43
N ALA A 433 8.78 4.58 -10.86
CA ALA A 433 10.15 4.26 -10.43
C ALA A 433 10.50 2.75 -10.48
N ALA A 434 10.07 2.08 -11.56
CA ALA A 434 10.41 0.69 -11.85
C ALA A 434 11.74 0.58 -12.62
N GLY A 435 12.10 -0.62 -13.07
CA GLY A 435 13.20 -0.82 -14.01
C GLY A 435 14.54 -1.25 -13.38
N ALA A 436 14.52 -1.84 -12.18
CA ALA A 436 15.72 -2.40 -11.58
C ALA A 436 16.48 -3.34 -12.52
N SER A 437 17.82 -3.30 -12.47
CA SER A 437 18.68 -4.06 -13.38
C SER A 437 18.48 -3.70 -14.87
N ASN A 438 18.08 -2.47 -15.17
CA ASN A 438 17.80 -1.97 -16.53
C ASN A 438 16.63 -2.71 -17.22
N ALA A 439 15.69 -3.25 -16.44
CA ALA A 439 14.43 -3.77 -16.98
C ALA A 439 13.53 -2.62 -17.45
N ALA A 440 12.56 -2.92 -18.31
CA ALA A 440 11.49 -1.97 -18.60
C ALA A 440 10.50 -1.90 -17.43
N ALA A 441 9.83 -0.76 -17.24
CA ALA A 441 8.79 -0.66 -16.21
C ALA A 441 7.61 -1.59 -16.49
N ILE A 442 7.29 -1.79 -17.77
CA ILE A 442 6.36 -2.80 -18.25
C ILE A 442 7.03 -3.63 -19.35
N THR A 443 7.06 -4.95 -19.20
CA THR A 443 7.54 -5.89 -20.21
C THR A 443 6.38 -6.76 -20.69
N CYS A 444 6.14 -6.78 -22.00
CA CYS A 444 5.05 -7.52 -22.62
C CYS A 444 5.60 -8.61 -23.56
N TYR A 445 5.20 -9.85 -23.31
CA TYR A 445 5.32 -11.01 -24.20
C TYR A 445 3.95 -11.44 -24.78
N ALA A 446 2.89 -10.79 -24.32
CA ALA A 446 1.51 -10.94 -24.76
C ALA A 446 0.84 -9.56 -24.85
N GLU A 447 -0.27 -9.48 -25.57
CA GLU A 447 -1.01 -8.23 -25.71
C GLU A 447 -1.63 -7.78 -24.38
N VAL A 448 -1.57 -6.49 -24.13
CA VAL A 448 -2.15 -5.86 -22.94
C VAL A 448 -2.94 -4.63 -23.38
N LEU A 449 -4.08 -4.37 -22.73
CA LEU A 449 -4.76 -3.09 -22.82
C LEU A 449 -4.15 -2.12 -21.81
N ILE A 450 -3.56 -1.04 -22.30
CA ILE A 450 -3.07 0.07 -21.48
C ILE A 450 -3.77 1.34 -21.97
N ALA A 451 -4.40 2.08 -21.06
CA ALA A 451 -5.03 3.34 -21.39
C ALA A 451 -5.06 4.30 -20.21
N ASN A 452 -5.02 5.60 -20.47
CA ASN A 452 -5.10 6.66 -19.45
C ASN A 452 -4.06 6.50 -18.32
N THR A 453 -2.96 5.82 -18.61
CA THR A 453 -1.98 5.33 -17.64
C THR A 453 -0.69 6.12 -17.76
N LYS A 454 -0.08 6.38 -16.61
CA LYS A 454 1.22 7.05 -16.52
C LYS A 454 2.30 6.04 -16.17
N VAL A 455 3.33 5.95 -16.99
CA VAL A 455 4.58 5.25 -16.68
C VAL A 455 5.65 6.32 -16.45
N SER A 456 6.30 6.32 -15.29
CA SER A 456 7.30 7.34 -14.99
C SER A 456 8.46 6.91 -14.13
N GLY A 457 9.64 7.47 -14.40
CA GLY A 457 10.84 7.26 -13.57
C GLY A 457 11.50 5.89 -13.72
N SER A 458 11.22 5.16 -14.81
CA SER A 458 11.88 3.86 -15.08
C SER A 458 13.39 4.06 -15.20
N ALA A 459 14.26 3.24 -14.59
CA ALA A 459 15.71 3.35 -14.92
C ALA A 459 16.02 2.90 -16.34
N GLY A 460 15.25 1.96 -16.89
CA GLY A 460 15.40 1.49 -18.25
C GLY A 460 14.38 2.14 -19.18
N THR A 461 13.94 1.36 -20.16
CA THR A 461 12.82 1.70 -21.04
C THR A 461 11.52 1.84 -20.23
N GLY A 462 10.59 2.68 -20.69
CA GLY A 462 9.23 2.73 -20.13
C GLY A 462 8.50 1.40 -20.35
N ILE A 463 8.22 1.07 -21.60
CA ILE A 463 7.51 -0.15 -22.01
C ILE A 463 8.33 -0.90 -23.06
N TYR A 464 8.48 -2.22 -22.90
CA TYR A 464 9.10 -3.10 -23.88
C TYR A 464 8.14 -4.20 -24.33
N CYS A 465 7.78 -4.18 -25.60
CA CYS A 465 6.98 -5.23 -26.25
C CYS A 465 7.90 -6.18 -27.01
N GLN A 466 8.04 -7.41 -26.51
CA GLN A 466 8.87 -8.44 -27.11
C GLN A 466 8.00 -9.37 -27.97
N ASN A 467 8.10 -9.23 -29.30
CA ASN A 467 7.32 -9.99 -30.27
C ASN A 467 5.80 -9.95 -30.01
N THR A 468 5.31 -8.81 -29.53
CA THR A 468 3.88 -8.56 -29.30
C THR A 468 3.56 -7.09 -29.52
N GLY A 469 2.27 -6.76 -29.52
CA GLY A 469 1.77 -5.39 -29.56
C GLY A 469 0.83 -5.12 -28.38
N PHE A 470 -0.14 -4.24 -28.60
CA PHE A 470 -1.16 -3.91 -27.62
C PHE A 470 -2.54 -4.34 -28.09
N ALA A 471 -3.36 -4.81 -27.16
CA ALA A 471 -4.79 -4.96 -27.40
C ALA A 471 -5.44 -3.58 -27.59
N ARG A 472 -4.92 -2.58 -26.87
CA ARG A 472 -5.21 -1.14 -27.03
C ARG A 472 -4.17 -0.34 -26.24
N PHE A 473 -3.75 0.80 -26.80
CA PHE A 473 -2.72 1.66 -26.22
C PHE A 473 -3.02 3.14 -26.53
N GLU A 474 -3.60 3.88 -25.59
CA GLU A 474 -4.09 5.24 -25.85
C GLU A 474 -4.16 6.14 -24.62
N ASN A 475 -4.00 7.44 -24.84
CA ASN A 475 -4.05 8.47 -23.79
C ASN A 475 -3.06 8.21 -22.65
N ASP A 476 -1.94 7.54 -22.93
CA ASP A 476 -0.92 7.20 -21.97
C ASP A 476 0.19 8.26 -21.92
N THR A 477 0.86 8.38 -20.78
CA THR A 477 2.02 9.26 -20.60
C THR A 477 3.22 8.47 -20.14
N ILE A 478 4.29 8.48 -20.91
CA ILE A 478 5.53 7.77 -20.62
C ILE A 478 6.66 8.80 -20.56
N THR A 479 7.20 9.04 -19.37
CA THR A 479 8.11 10.18 -19.13
C THR A 479 9.14 9.89 -18.03
N GLY A 480 10.29 10.54 -18.07
CA GLY A 480 11.35 10.37 -17.07
C GLY A 480 11.97 8.97 -17.07
N CYS A 481 11.89 8.22 -18.17
CA CYS A 481 12.55 6.92 -18.29
C CYS A 481 14.02 7.09 -18.70
N GLY A 482 14.90 6.24 -18.17
CA GLY A 482 16.34 6.27 -18.44
C GLY A 482 16.76 5.75 -19.82
N GLY A 483 15.82 5.28 -20.63
CA GLY A 483 16.00 4.98 -22.05
C GLY A 483 14.80 5.46 -22.87
N PHE A 484 14.46 4.71 -23.92
CA PHE A 484 13.27 4.98 -24.72
C PHE A 484 11.97 4.86 -23.89
N PRO A 485 10.94 5.65 -24.18
CA PRO A 485 9.62 5.44 -23.61
C PRO A 485 8.98 4.11 -24.04
N LEU A 486 9.17 3.71 -25.30
CA LEU A 486 8.59 2.50 -25.86
C LEU A 486 9.57 1.81 -26.83
N ARG A 487 9.70 0.49 -26.69
CA ARG A 487 10.41 -0.40 -27.62
C ARG A 487 9.43 -1.45 -28.17
N ILE A 488 9.34 -1.59 -29.48
CA ILE A 488 8.37 -2.47 -30.15
C ILE A 488 8.91 -3.00 -31.50
N ALA A 489 8.44 -4.15 -31.99
CA ALA A 489 8.82 -4.61 -33.35
C ALA A 489 7.97 -3.95 -34.43
N ALA A 490 8.49 -3.84 -35.66
CA ALA A 490 7.86 -3.10 -36.76
C ALA A 490 6.41 -3.57 -37.03
N GLN A 491 6.21 -4.91 -37.04
CA GLN A 491 4.91 -5.52 -37.29
C GLN A 491 3.81 -5.13 -36.28
N TYR A 492 4.17 -4.61 -35.11
CA TYR A 492 3.23 -4.23 -34.06
C TYR A 492 3.10 -2.73 -33.84
N VAL A 493 3.87 -1.89 -34.55
CA VAL A 493 3.77 -0.42 -34.42
C VAL A 493 2.34 0.07 -34.69
N GLY A 494 1.60 -0.60 -35.57
CA GLY A 494 0.18 -0.28 -35.86
C GLY A 494 -0.77 -0.41 -34.67
N THR A 495 -0.36 -1.08 -33.59
CA THR A 495 -1.14 -1.23 -32.35
C THR A 495 -1.03 -0.02 -31.41
N ILE A 496 -0.12 0.92 -31.68
CA ILE A 496 0.00 2.16 -30.92
C ILE A 496 -1.15 3.09 -31.34
N GLY A 497 -2.07 3.35 -30.40
CA GLY A 497 -3.22 4.23 -30.60
C GLY A 497 -2.88 5.71 -30.46
N ASN A 498 -3.91 6.52 -30.21
CA ASN A 498 -3.83 7.99 -30.20
C ASN A 498 -3.72 8.56 -28.77
N GLY A 499 -3.37 9.85 -28.68
CA GLY A 499 -3.39 10.61 -27.43
C GLY A 499 -2.22 10.34 -26.48
N ASN A 500 -1.24 9.55 -26.91
CA ASN A 500 -0.08 9.21 -26.10
C ASN A 500 0.94 10.36 -26.06
N SER A 501 1.69 10.45 -24.96
CA SER A 501 2.82 11.37 -24.80
C SER A 501 4.07 10.60 -24.41
N PHE A 502 5.15 10.85 -25.14
CA PHE A 502 6.42 10.13 -25.06
C PHE A 502 7.62 11.04 -24.77
N THR A 503 7.39 12.25 -24.26
CA THR A 503 8.42 13.27 -24.05
C THR A 503 8.99 13.29 -22.63
N GLY A 504 10.22 13.80 -22.49
CA GLY A 504 10.90 13.92 -21.20
C GLY A 504 11.61 12.63 -20.75
N ASN A 505 11.93 11.74 -21.68
CA ASN A 505 12.74 10.55 -21.46
C ASN A 505 14.19 10.80 -21.89
N ALA A 506 15.10 9.87 -21.58
CA ALA A 506 16.48 9.97 -22.03
C ALA A 506 16.58 10.03 -23.57
N ASP A 507 15.72 9.27 -24.25
CA ASP A 507 15.53 9.31 -25.69
C ASP A 507 14.05 9.51 -26.01
N ASP A 508 13.67 10.71 -26.45
CA ASP A 508 12.31 11.05 -26.89
C ASP A 508 12.06 10.52 -28.32
N ALA A 509 12.01 9.20 -28.45
CA ALA A 509 11.69 8.47 -29.68
C ALA A 509 11.05 7.11 -29.34
N ILE A 510 10.24 6.56 -30.24
CA ILE A 510 9.77 5.17 -30.14
C ILE A 510 10.79 4.29 -30.85
N GLU A 511 11.43 3.37 -30.12
CA GLU A 511 12.39 2.46 -30.73
C GLU A 511 11.68 1.28 -31.42
N VAL A 512 12.00 1.08 -32.68
CA VAL A 512 11.44 0.03 -33.53
C VAL A 512 12.55 -0.93 -33.93
N ALA A 513 12.49 -2.19 -33.49
CA ALA A 513 13.55 -3.16 -33.72
C ALA A 513 13.79 -3.48 -35.21
N GLY A 514 12.73 -3.54 -36.03
CA GLY A 514 12.74 -4.05 -37.39
C GLY A 514 11.74 -5.19 -37.56
N GLY A 515 11.80 -5.91 -38.68
CA GLY A 515 10.98 -7.09 -38.96
C GLY A 515 9.93 -6.92 -40.07
N ASN A 516 9.10 -7.94 -40.27
CA ASN A 516 8.16 -7.99 -41.40
C ASN A 516 6.74 -7.56 -41.01
N VAL A 517 6.28 -6.45 -41.57
CA VAL A 517 4.88 -6.01 -41.55
C VAL A 517 4.07 -6.88 -42.52
N ALA A 518 3.52 -7.97 -41.97
CA ALA A 518 2.82 -8.99 -42.74
C ALA A 518 1.31 -8.75 -42.90
N SER A 519 0.75 -7.77 -42.19
CA SER A 519 -0.66 -7.36 -42.24
C SER A 519 -0.77 -5.84 -42.39
N ASN A 520 -1.96 -5.33 -42.71
CA ASN A 520 -2.17 -3.89 -42.79
C ASN A 520 -1.78 -3.22 -41.48
N ALA A 521 -0.96 -2.17 -41.57
CA ALA A 521 -0.47 -1.43 -40.42
C ALA A 521 -0.52 0.07 -40.70
N GLN A 522 -0.78 0.84 -39.65
CA GLN A 522 -0.84 2.30 -39.69
C GLN A 522 0.16 2.86 -38.67
N TYR A 523 1.21 3.52 -39.14
CA TYR A 523 2.17 4.20 -38.30
C TYR A 523 1.66 5.61 -38.07
N ARG A 524 1.27 5.91 -36.84
CA ARG A 524 0.55 7.15 -36.49
C ARG A 524 1.47 8.26 -36.06
N GLN A 525 1.02 9.51 -36.12
CA GLN A 525 1.79 10.58 -35.52
C GLN A 525 1.71 10.52 -33.99
N GLN A 526 2.87 10.36 -33.33
CA GLN A 526 2.97 10.20 -31.86
C GLN A 526 3.62 11.40 -31.16
N GLY A 527 3.94 12.46 -31.92
CA GLY A 527 4.62 13.66 -31.39
C GLY A 527 6.11 13.48 -31.12
N VAL A 528 6.63 12.28 -31.36
CA VAL A 528 8.06 11.91 -31.32
C VAL A 528 8.39 11.05 -32.55
N PRO A 529 9.64 11.04 -33.02
CA PRO A 529 10.06 10.18 -34.13
C PRO A 529 10.05 8.70 -33.76
N TYR A 530 9.95 7.84 -34.78
CA TYR A 530 10.25 6.42 -34.67
C TYR A 530 11.72 6.17 -35.02
N LEU A 531 12.49 5.58 -34.11
CA LEU A 531 13.88 5.19 -34.37
C LEU A 531 13.93 3.72 -34.79
N ILE A 532 14.16 3.50 -36.08
CA ILE A 532 14.21 2.19 -36.73
C ILE A 532 15.63 1.61 -36.60
N ARG A 533 15.79 0.49 -35.89
CA ARG A 533 17.09 -0.14 -35.62
C ARG A 533 17.54 -1.08 -36.72
N GLU A 534 16.61 -1.84 -37.29
CA GLU A 534 16.87 -2.79 -38.38
C GLU A 534 15.82 -2.63 -39.47
N THR A 535 16.09 -3.22 -40.63
CA THR A 535 15.23 -3.12 -41.81
C THR A 535 13.79 -3.53 -41.51
N ILE A 536 12.86 -2.68 -41.95
CA ILE A 536 11.44 -3.00 -42.00
C ILE A 536 11.17 -3.63 -43.36
N GLU A 537 10.64 -4.84 -43.35
CA GLU A 537 10.08 -5.46 -44.55
C GLU A 537 8.57 -5.30 -44.54
N VAL A 538 7.98 -5.10 -45.72
CA VAL A 538 6.53 -5.09 -45.91
C VAL A 538 6.21 -6.09 -47.01
N GLY A 539 5.52 -7.17 -46.65
CA GLY A 539 5.07 -8.17 -47.61
C GLY A 539 4.64 -9.49 -46.99
N SER A 540 3.53 -10.01 -47.50
CA SER A 540 3.05 -11.36 -47.19
C SER A 540 2.03 -11.81 -48.23
N ALA A 541 1.48 -13.02 -48.06
CA ALA A 541 0.36 -13.51 -48.85
C ALA A 541 -0.95 -12.71 -48.65
N LEU A 542 -1.01 -11.84 -47.63
CA LEU A 542 -2.16 -10.98 -47.34
C LEU A 542 -2.12 -9.65 -48.08
N GLU A 543 -1.07 -9.40 -48.86
CA GLU A 543 -0.85 -8.14 -49.60
C GLU A 543 -0.95 -6.88 -48.72
N PRO A 544 -0.17 -6.80 -47.61
CA PRO A 544 -0.32 -5.74 -46.63
C PRO A 544 -0.06 -4.36 -47.22
N THR A 545 -0.83 -3.39 -46.72
CA THR A 545 -0.56 -1.96 -46.92
C THR A 545 0.02 -1.37 -45.63
N LEU A 546 1.23 -0.81 -45.72
CA LEU A 546 1.77 0.05 -44.68
C LEU A 546 1.35 1.49 -44.96
N LEU A 547 0.52 2.06 -44.10
CA LEU A 547 0.15 3.47 -44.10
C LEU A 547 1.01 4.22 -43.09
N ILE A 548 1.71 5.26 -43.54
CA ILE A 548 2.46 6.17 -42.66
C ILE A 548 1.71 7.50 -42.66
N GLU A 549 1.23 7.92 -41.48
CA GLU A 549 0.44 9.14 -41.33
C GLU A 549 1.25 10.41 -41.61
N ASN A 550 0.53 11.45 -42.04
CA ASN A 550 1.07 12.78 -42.25
C ASN A 550 1.88 13.27 -41.04
N GLY A 551 3.05 13.83 -41.31
CA GLY A 551 3.94 14.40 -40.29
C GLY A 551 4.78 13.37 -39.52
N VAL A 552 4.58 12.06 -39.72
CA VAL A 552 5.42 11.03 -39.10
C VAL A 552 6.86 11.16 -39.58
N GLU A 553 7.80 11.02 -38.64
CA GLU A 553 9.24 10.95 -38.89
C GLU A 553 9.76 9.54 -38.54
N LEU A 554 10.34 8.86 -39.53
CA LEU A 554 11.07 7.61 -39.35
C LEU A 554 12.58 7.88 -39.49
N ARG A 555 13.34 7.59 -38.43
CA ARG A 555 14.80 7.71 -38.37
C ARG A 555 15.43 6.33 -38.44
N PHE A 556 16.19 6.04 -39.49
CA PHE A 556 16.79 4.73 -39.72
C PHE A 556 18.24 4.69 -39.24
N ALA A 557 18.60 3.65 -38.49
CA ALA A 557 19.99 3.38 -38.12
C ALA A 557 20.82 2.96 -39.35
N SER A 558 22.14 2.97 -39.20
CA SER A 558 23.08 2.51 -40.22
C SER A 558 22.73 1.09 -40.70
N GLY A 559 22.60 0.92 -42.02
CA GLY A 559 22.24 -0.37 -42.64
C GLY A 559 20.76 -0.76 -42.54
N ALA A 560 19.91 0.09 -41.96
CA ALA A 560 18.46 -0.14 -41.96
C ALA A 560 17.81 0.45 -43.21
N ALA A 561 16.78 -0.22 -43.71
CA ALA A 561 15.96 0.21 -44.84
C ALA A 561 14.46 0.13 -44.52
N LEU A 562 13.65 0.78 -45.35
CA LEU A 562 12.24 0.44 -45.51
C LEU A 562 12.08 -0.29 -46.83
N ALA A 563 11.77 -1.58 -46.78
CA ALA A 563 11.70 -2.44 -47.95
C ALA A 563 10.29 -2.97 -48.19
N VAL A 564 9.75 -2.67 -49.35
CA VAL A 564 8.38 -3.02 -49.75
C VAL A 564 8.45 -4.00 -50.91
N GLY A 565 7.65 -5.05 -50.86
CA GLY A 565 7.46 -5.90 -52.03
C GLY A 565 8.66 -6.77 -52.40
N ARG A 566 9.56 -7.05 -51.46
CA ARG A 566 10.81 -7.80 -51.74
C ARG A 566 10.55 -9.28 -52.01
N THR A 567 9.79 -9.93 -51.13
CA THR A 567 9.54 -11.38 -51.17
C THR A 567 8.08 -11.72 -51.49
N ALA A 568 7.14 -10.81 -51.18
CA ALA A 568 5.71 -10.97 -51.39
C ALA A 568 5.04 -9.62 -51.66
N ARG A 569 3.81 -9.64 -52.17
CA ARG A 569 3.07 -8.42 -52.55
C ARG A 569 2.83 -7.51 -51.36
N ALA A 570 2.98 -6.20 -51.58
CA ALA A 570 2.80 -5.19 -50.55
C ALA A 570 2.59 -3.80 -51.15
N SER A 571 2.02 -2.91 -50.35
CA SER A 571 1.82 -1.51 -50.72
C SER A 571 2.32 -0.58 -49.62
N LEU A 572 2.82 0.58 -50.03
CA LEU A 572 3.19 1.68 -49.12
C LEU A 572 2.34 2.91 -49.43
N GLN A 573 1.75 3.51 -48.40
CA GLN A 573 1.08 4.81 -48.48
C GLN A 573 1.81 5.78 -47.56
N ALA A 574 2.50 6.75 -48.14
CA ALA A 574 3.22 7.78 -47.40
C ALA A 574 2.95 9.15 -48.04
N ASP A 575 2.40 10.07 -47.26
CA ASP A 575 2.12 11.44 -47.70
C ASP A 575 2.60 12.44 -46.65
N SER A 576 3.47 13.37 -47.06
CA SER A 576 4.02 14.40 -46.19
C SER A 576 4.69 13.84 -44.94
N VAL A 577 5.48 12.77 -45.12
CA VAL A 577 6.25 12.12 -44.06
C VAL A 577 7.74 12.47 -44.20
N THR A 578 8.53 12.21 -43.17
CA THR A 578 10.00 12.28 -43.24
C THR A 578 10.60 10.89 -43.02
N LEU A 579 11.35 10.40 -44.01
CA LEU A 579 12.17 9.21 -43.94
C LEU A 579 13.64 9.64 -43.97
N THR A 580 14.40 9.39 -42.91
CA THR A 580 15.75 9.95 -42.79
C THR A 580 16.70 9.01 -42.07
N GLY A 581 18.00 9.18 -42.29
CA GLY A 581 19.02 8.56 -41.44
C GLY A 581 18.95 9.12 -40.01
N ALA A 582 19.27 8.28 -39.03
CA ALA A 582 19.39 8.69 -37.63
C ALA A 582 20.56 9.66 -37.40
N ALA A 583 21.59 9.57 -38.25
CA ALA A 583 22.61 10.60 -38.40
C ALA A 583 22.30 11.48 -39.63
N ALA A 584 22.51 12.78 -39.51
CA ALA A 584 22.38 13.73 -40.62
C ALA A 584 23.62 13.69 -41.53
N GLN A 585 23.89 12.53 -42.11
CA GLN A 585 25.04 12.29 -42.99
C GLN A 585 24.62 11.45 -44.21
N PRO A 586 25.08 11.78 -45.43
CA PRO A 586 24.83 10.95 -46.60
C PRO A 586 25.18 9.48 -46.36
N GLY A 587 24.29 8.56 -46.72
CA GLY A 587 24.48 7.12 -46.52
C GLY A 587 24.26 6.63 -45.08
N ALA A 588 23.67 7.44 -44.19
CA ALA A 588 23.40 7.06 -42.80
C ALA A 588 22.37 5.91 -42.66
N TRP A 589 21.68 5.57 -43.74
CA TRP A 589 20.78 4.43 -43.86
C TRP A 589 20.70 3.97 -45.32
N ASP A 590 20.17 2.77 -45.56
CA ASP A 590 20.21 2.16 -46.90
C ASP A 590 19.24 2.83 -47.87
N GLY A 591 18.05 3.23 -47.39
CA GLY A 591 17.04 3.94 -48.17
C GLY A 591 15.67 3.28 -48.16
N LEU A 592 14.76 3.86 -48.94
CA LEU A 592 13.47 3.28 -49.30
C LEU A 592 13.65 2.36 -50.50
N GLU A 593 13.26 1.11 -50.35
CA GLU A 593 13.38 0.10 -51.38
C GLU A 593 12.02 -0.43 -51.81
N LEU A 594 11.68 -0.24 -53.08
CA LEU A 594 10.45 -0.66 -53.72
C LEU A 594 10.80 -1.76 -54.72
N HIS A 595 10.57 -3.01 -54.34
CA HIS A 595 10.97 -4.20 -55.11
C HIS A 595 9.84 -4.72 -56.00
N ARG A 596 10.13 -5.78 -56.77
CA ARG A 596 9.27 -6.38 -57.82
C ARG A 596 7.82 -6.71 -57.44
N TYR A 597 7.51 -6.91 -56.16
CA TYR A 597 6.15 -7.20 -55.70
C TYR A 597 5.46 -5.98 -55.06
N THR A 598 6.10 -4.81 -55.10
CA THR A 598 5.46 -3.55 -54.72
C THR A 598 4.31 -3.29 -55.68
N THR A 599 3.10 -3.15 -55.16
CA THR A 599 1.93 -2.92 -56.02
C THR A 599 1.93 -1.50 -56.57
N SER A 600 1.27 -1.31 -57.72
CA SER A 600 1.05 0.01 -58.33
C SER A 600 0.18 0.95 -57.48
N THR A 601 -0.44 0.45 -56.40
CA THR A 601 -1.13 1.31 -55.45
C THR A 601 -0.17 2.03 -54.51
N SER A 602 1.12 1.69 -54.49
CA SER A 602 2.10 2.33 -53.61
C SER A 602 2.38 3.77 -54.01
N ARG A 603 2.34 4.67 -53.03
CA ARG A 603 2.54 6.11 -53.23
C ARG A 603 3.42 6.68 -52.14
N VAL A 604 4.39 7.48 -52.57
CA VAL A 604 5.19 8.35 -51.71
C VAL A 604 5.06 9.75 -52.28
N GLU A 605 4.35 10.61 -51.55
CA GLU A 605 3.97 11.93 -52.02
C GLU A 605 4.36 13.01 -51.02
N ARG A 606 4.75 14.19 -51.50
CA ARG A 606 5.02 15.39 -50.66
C ARG A 606 5.96 15.13 -49.47
N SER A 607 6.76 14.08 -49.54
CA SER A 607 7.54 13.56 -48.41
C SER A 607 9.01 13.94 -48.54
N ARG A 608 9.73 13.86 -47.42
CA ARG A 608 11.16 14.15 -47.35
C ARG A 608 11.92 12.85 -47.14
N LEU A 609 12.84 12.53 -48.04
CA LEU A 609 13.68 11.35 -48.00
C LEU A 609 15.14 11.80 -47.98
N LEU A 610 15.78 11.72 -46.81
CA LEU A 610 17.03 12.43 -46.54
C LEU A 610 18.14 11.48 -46.09
N TYR A 611 19.40 11.83 -46.40
CA TYR A 611 20.60 11.21 -45.82
C TYR A 611 20.73 9.69 -46.05
N GLY A 612 20.10 9.14 -47.11
CA GLY A 612 20.15 7.71 -47.45
C GLY A 612 21.25 7.35 -48.45
N GLY A 613 21.20 6.11 -48.96
CA GLY A 613 22.11 5.60 -49.99
C GLY A 613 23.20 4.65 -49.50
N GLY A 614 23.07 4.10 -48.28
CA GLY A 614 24.08 3.31 -47.55
C GLY A 614 24.49 1.94 -48.16
N ALA A 615 23.85 1.47 -49.23
CA ALA A 615 24.09 0.16 -49.83
C ALA A 615 24.50 0.20 -51.31
N ASN A 616 25.18 1.27 -51.75
CA ASN A 616 25.41 1.58 -53.17
C ASN A 616 24.11 1.66 -54.00
N ARG A 617 22.98 1.91 -53.32
CA ARG A 617 21.67 2.19 -53.90
C ARG A 617 21.39 3.69 -53.80
N GLY A 618 20.39 4.18 -54.52
CA GLY A 618 19.90 5.54 -54.28
C GLY A 618 19.11 5.61 -52.97
N ILE A 619 18.80 6.83 -52.49
CA ILE A 619 17.89 7.01 -51.34
C ILE A 619 16.55 6.30 -51.60
N VAL A 620 16.06 6.38 -52.83
CA VAL A 620 14.95 5.57 -53.33
C VAL A 620 15.47 4.56 -54.34
N PHE A 621 15.27 3.28 -54.08
CA PHE A 621 15.55 2.19 -54.99
C PHE A 621 14.24 1.62 -55.53
N VAL A 622 14.04 1.66 -56.84
CA VAL A 622 12.86 1.11 -57.53
C VAL A 622 13.30 -0.03 -58.44
N ASP A 623 12.78 -1.23 -58.21
CA ASP A 623 13.12 -2.42 -58.98
C ASP A 623 11.87 -3.15 -59.47
N SER A 624 11.69 -3.22 -60.79
CA SER A 624 10.63 -4.01 -61.43
C SER A 624 9.21 -3.69 -60.93
N CYS A 625 8.95 -2.43 -60.56
CA CYS A 625 7.64 -1.94 -60.11
C CYS A 625 7.41 -0.47 -60.54
N VAL A 626 6.18 0.01 -60.42
CA VAL A 626 5.74 1.34 -60.88
C VAL A 626 4.99 2.13 -59.77
N PRO A 627 5.67 2.50 -58.67
CA PRO A 627 5.09 3.32 -57.60
C PRO A 627 4.85 4.77 -58.05
N VAL A 628 3.98 5.49 -57.34
CA VAL A 628 3.84 6.94 -57.48
C VAL A 628 4.87 7.63 -56.59
N LEU A 629 5.75 8.43 -57.19
CA LEU A 629 6.75 9.25 -56.50
C LEU A 629 6.59 10.71 -56.95
N THR A 630 5.88 11.54 -56.18
CA THR A 630 5.58 12.94 -56.60
C THR A 630 5.64 13.95 -55.46
N GLY A 631 6.15 15.15 -55.75
CA GLY A 631 6.26 16.26 -54.82
C GLY A 631 7.26 16.03 -53.68
N ASN A 632 8.14 15.02 -53.77
CA ASN A 632 9.05 14.69 -52.69
C ASN A 632 10.33 15.54 -52.73
N GLU A 633 10.93 15.77 -51.58
CA GLU A 633 12.32 16.20 -51.43
C GLU A 633 13.17 14.94 -51.22
N ILE A 634 14.06 14.62 -52.17
CA ILE A 634 14.98 13.48 -52.07
C ILE A 634 16.40 14.04 -52.13
N ALA A 635 17.06 14.14 -50.98
CA ALA A 635 18.26 14.95 -50.85
C ALA A 635 19.33 14.33 -49.93
N PHE A 636 20.57 14.78 -50.13
CA PHE A 636 21.74 14.39 -49.32
C PHE A 636 22.11 12.90 -49.46
N SER A 637 22.06 12.38 -50.68
CA SER A 637 22.45 10.99 -50.97
C SER A 637 23.97 10.78 -50.89
N SER A 638 24.43 9.60 -50.48
CA SER A 638 25.83 9.17 -50.67
C SER A 638 26.11 8.63 -52.07
N ASN A 639 25.08 8.50 -52.93
CA ASN A 639 25.19 7.97 -54.28
C ASN A 639 24.18 8.68 -55.22
N TYR A 640 23.08 8.03 -55.60
CA TYR A 640 22.00 8.62 -56.41
C TYR A 640 20.83 9.07 -55.52
N CYS A 641 20.03 10.06 -55.90
CA CYS A 641 18.77 10.32 -55.19
C CYS A 641 17.76 9.20 -55.48
N VAL A 642 17.61 8.83 -56.76
CA VAL A 642 16.75 7.73 -57.19
C VAL A 642 17.53 6.74 -58.06
N PHE A 643 17.53 5.46 -57.69
CA PHE A 643 18.05 4.36 -58.50
C PHE A 643 16.87 3.56 -59.03
N MET A 644 16.76 3.46 -60.36
CA MET A 644 15.72 2.70 -61.05
C MET A 644 16.32 1.50 -61.78
N ARG A 645 15.70 0.34 -61.62
CA ARG A 645 16.09 -0.93 -62.25
C ARG A 645 14.88 -1.63 -62.86
N ASN A 646 14.98 -2.07 -64.12
CA ASN A 646 13.94 -2.88 -64.79
C ASN A 646 12.51 -2.31 -64.63
N THR A 647 12.35 -1.00 -64.56
CA THR A 647 11.06 -0.33 -64.33
C THR A 647 10.63 0.47 -65.56
N GLU A 648 9.32 0.62 -65.72
CA GLU A 648 8.68 1.42 -66.77
C GLU A 648 8.55 2.91 -66.38
N LEU A 649 9.04 3.31 -65.19
CA LEU A 649 9.08 4.72 -64.80
C LEU A 649 10.00 5.53 -65.70
N ASP A 650 9.52 6.69 -66.15
CA ASP A 650 10.30 7.65 -66.93
C ASP A 650 11.19 8.51 -66.01
N PRO A 651 12.53 8.49 -66.18
CA PRO A 651 13.45 9.32 -65.40
C PRO A 651 13.16 10.82 -65.44
N ASP A 652 12.69 11.36 -66.57
CA ASP A 652 12.44 12.81 -66.69
C ASP A 652 11.15 13.22 -65.97
N THR A 653 10.16 12.34 -65.95
CA THR A 653 8.99 12.48 -65.09
C THR A 653 9.39 12.48 -63.60
N ILE A 654 10.29 11.59 -63.17
CA ILE A 654 10.78 11.58 -61.77
C ILE A 654 11.49 12.89 -61.41
N ARG A 655 12.36 13.40 -62.29
CA ARG A 655 13.06 14.68 -62.10
C ARG A 655 12.11 15.87 -62.04
N SER A 656 11.10 15.92 -62.93
CA SER A 656 10.17 17.06 -62.99
C SER A 656 9.14 17.08 -61.87
N GLN A 657 8.85 15.92 -61.27
CA GLN A 657 7.85 15.78 -60.21
C GLN A 657 8.43 15.81 -58.80
N ASN A 658 9.74 15.73 -58.62
CA ASN A 658 10.37 15.72 -57.30
C ASN A 658 11.51 16.72 -57.24
N TRP A 659 11.80 17.22 -56.04
CA TRP A 659 12.99 18.03 -55.80
C TRP A 659 14.14 17.10 -55.41
N LEU A 660 15.12 16.97 -56.29
CA LEU A 660 16.27 16.09 -56.12
C LEU A 660 17.51 16.95 -55.84
N HIS A 661 18.31 16.56 -54.85
CA HIS A 661 19.57 17.24 -54.56
C HIS A 661 20.65 16.24 -54.14
N ASN A 662 21.53 15.87 -55.06
CA ASN A 662 22.68 15.06 -54.71
C ASN A 662 23.69 15.84 -53.86
N TRP A 663 24.42 15.13 -53.00
CA TRP A 663 25.55 15.69 -52.24
C TRP A 663 26.86 15.61 -53.02
N ASP A 664 27.02 14.61 -53.89
CA ASP A 664 28.22 14.41 -54.69
C ASP A 664 27.99 14.86 -56.15
N PRO A 665 28.71 15.88 -56.65
CA PRO A 665 28.61 16.31 -58.05
C PRO A 665 29.09 15.26 -59.07
N GLY A 666 29.69 14.15 -58.63
CA GLY A 666 30.11 13.02 -59.46
C GLY A 666 28.99 12.04 -59.83
N PHE A 667 27.80 12.13 -59.24
CA PHE A 667 26.66 11.25 -59.52
C PHE A 667 25.44 12.05 -60.02
N ASP A 668 24.76 11.57 -61.06
CA ASP A 668 23.47 12.12 -61.50
C ASP A 668 22.41 11.93 -60.40
N ASP A 669 21.39 12.79 -60.36
CA ASP A 669 20.30 12.70 -59.38
C ASP A 669 19.48 11.41 -59.57
N VAL A 670 19.37 10.93 -60.82
CA VAL A 670 18.61 9.74 -61.19
C VAL A 670 19.47 8.78 -62.02
N TYR A 671 19.63 7.54 -61.54
CA TYR A 671 20.28 6.47 -62.28
C TYR A 671 19.25 5.48 -62.81
N TYR A 672 19.36 5.11 -64.10
CA TYR A 672 18.51 4.11 -64.74
C TYR A 672 19.34 2.96 -65.29
N ALA A 673 19.10 1.76 -64.72
CA ALA A 673 19.62 0.49 -65.23
C ALA A 673 18.47 -0.28 -65.91
N PRO A 674 18.48 -0.39 -67.25
CA PRO A 674 17.43 -1.08 -68.00
C PRO A 674 17.34 -2.57 -67.69
#